data_AF-A0A427YXP6-F1
#
_entry.id   AF-A0A427YXP6-F1
#
_cell.length_a   1.000
_cell.length_b   1.000
_cell.length_c   1.000
_cell.angle_alpha   90.00
_cell.angle_beta   90.00
_cell.angle_gamma   90.00
#
_symmetry.space_group_name_H-M   'P 1'
#
loop_
_entity.id
_entity.type
_entity.pdbx_description
1 polymer ?
#
loop_
_entity_poly.entity_id
_entity_poly.type
_entity_poly.pdbx_seq_one_letter_code
_entity_poly.pdbx_strand_id
1 'polypeptide(L)'
;MAHQHHHDPTFYRSPADAAAGPPEKLAYVAAFSRQADRPDAIAVVDTDPGSAAYGTVIAFTELSNLCDELHHFGWNACSSALCPTGSHTHGDRRYLVVPGIRSSRIYILDTLENPAAPKIVNVLGPEDLKSAQYSRPHTVHCGPSYIYVSCLGGVDGEEGPGGVALLDHASFKVLGQFEEDRGDQYFAYEVWWHINDNVMVTSEWATPSMLENGIVPELLLGRKYGHRLHFWDMSTRRHVQTVDLGDEHQMPLELRPAHDPGRKYGFVGVVMSVEDLSASVWLWHQHDGKWAATKVISIPAEPAPPVQLPPLLQGFGAVPPLVTDLALSVDDKFLYVSCYGTGELKQYDVSDPFNPRQVGSVRIGGIVGRVPHPTRPGQPLAGGPQMVEVSRDGKRVYFTNSLYGAWDDQFYPDGVGAWMTKLDVAKGGGISFDERFFLEGEEFRGRRLHQSSNSLPPLRRQQTITNMPGGAVLTTTTNPERVEAPVTLKAYLLCVFASFGGIFFGYDSGYMNGVLGMNYFVSLHTGLPIPGANATAAETAAFTLPAWQKSLITSVLSAGTFFGAIIAGDLADYFGRRITIISGCIIFTVGCILQVASSTGLGLIVAGRLISGFGVGFISAIIILYMSEIAPRKVRGAIVSGYQFCVTIGLLLASCVCYGTENRTDSGSYRIPIAIQFLWALILGTGLTFLPESPRWYIKKGRVDDATRSLSRIRGQPRDSTYIQDELAEIIANHEYEQKMIPTTNYFDSWLACFTGGLRNPGSNLRRTILGTSLQMMQQWTGVNFIFYFGTTFFVSGHGIFAEIVCLSSGKQPADDGSQQSLGTISNPFLMSLITTLVNVCSTPLSFWTIERFGRRPLLIWGALGMLICEFICAIIGVTRGSDPAAVKAQISFICIYIFFFASTWGPGAWVSIGEIFPLPIRSRGVALSTASNWLWNCIITVITPYMVSTDKGNLGSRVFFIWGSTCILCFFYAYFLVWETKGLTLEQVDRMMEEVRNPIKSAAWKPHSTFAADMDLNKSGKPPLETHVKVQPELNASIVPGTHAPHQDEVALAVNPAGANQV
;
A
#
# COMPACT_ATOMS: atom_id res chain seq x y z
N MET A 1 -24.83 -6.84 -4.60
CA MET A 1 -24.79 -8.24 -4.10
C MET A 1 -23.55 -8.37 -3.24
N ALA A 2 -23.68 -9.07 -2.12
CA ALA A 2 -22.91 -8.88 -0.89
C ALA A 2 -21.37 -9.02 -1.03
N HIS A 3 -20.66 -8.06 -0.43
CA HIS A 3 -19.22 -8.09 -0.17
C HIS A 3 -18.89 -9.27 0.77
N GLN A 4 -17.96 -10.14 0.39
CA GLN A 4 -17.30 -11.04 1.33
C GLN A 4 -15.94 -10.45 1.71
N HIS A 5 -15.91 -9.81 2.87
CA HIS A 5 -14.69 -9.46 3.58
C HIS A 5 -13.92 -10.73 3.95
N HIS A 6 -12.61 -10.76 3.70
CA HIS A 6 -11.76 -11.82 4.25
C HIS A 6 -11.58 -11.56 5.75
N HIS A 7 -12.07 -12.47 6.59
CA HIS A 7 -11.92 -12.44 8.04
C HIS A 7 -11.20 -13.72 8.48
N ASP A 8 -10.28 -13.62 9.45
CA ASP A 8 -9.74 -14.79 10.14
C ASP A 8 -10.92 -15.65 10.65
N PRO A 9 -10.99 -16.96 10.32
CA PRO A 9 -12.12 -17.81 10.70
C PRO A 9 -12.25 -18.00 12.22
N THR A 10 -11.25 -17.59 13.00
CA THR A 10 -11.24 -17.62 14.47
C THR A 10 -11.61 -16.27 15.10
N PHE A 11 -11.91 -15.25 14.28
CA PHE A 11 -12.50 -13.98 14.75
C PHE A 11 -14.02 -14.09 14.69
N TYR A 12 -14.64 -13.93 15.85
CA TYR A 12 -16.08 -14.07 16.04
C TYR A 12 -16.70 -12.72 16.36
N ARG A 13 -17.78 -12.36 15.66
CA ARG A 13 -18.45 -11.05 15.83
C ARG A 13 -19.20 -10.94 17.15
N SER A 14 -19.55 -12.07 17.74
CA SER A 14 -20.30 -12.16 18.98
C SER A 14 -19.89 -13.39 19.80
N PRO A 15 -20.18 -13.42 21.11
CA PRO A 15 -20.00 -14.61 21.94
C PRO A 15 -20.77 -15.83 21.40
N ALA A 16 -21.99 -15.62 20.89
CA ALA A 16 -22.79 -16.68 20.28
C ALA A 16 -22.11 -17.31 19.05
N ASP A 17 -21.51 -16.50 18.19
CA ASP A 17 -20.72 -16.99 17.04
C ASP A 17 -19.49 -17.77 17.51
N ALA A 18 -18.82 -17.30 18.57
CA ALA A 18 -17.66 -17.97 19.15
C ALA A 18 -18.01 -19.35 19.71
N ALA A 19 -19.15 -19.47 20.41
CA ALA A 19 -19.68 -20.71 20.94
C ALA A 19 -20.13 -21.69 19.86
N ALA A 20 -20.61 -21.19 18.72
CA ALA A 20 -20.96 -22.00 17.55
C ALA A 20 -19.74 -22.42 16.70
N GLY A 21 -18.58 -21.78 16.90
CA GLY A 21 -17.35 -22.09 16.19
C GLY A 21 -16.81 -23.51 16.48
N PRO A 22 -15.95 -24.08 15.61
CA PRO A 22 -15.47 -25.45 15.76
C PRO A 22 -14.75 -25.68 17.11
N PRO A 23 -14.76 -26.87 17.73
CA PRO A 23 -14.03 -27.13 18.98
C PRO A 23 -12.51 -27.00 18.82
N GLU A 24 -11.82 -26.62 19.88
CA GLU A 24 -10.36 -26.62 19.96
C GLU A 24 -9.76 -28.00 19.63
N LYS A 25 -8.55 -28.01 19.03
CA LYS A 25 -7.79 -29.25 18.76
C LYS A 25 -6.41 -29.25 19.41
N LEU A 26 -5.92 -28.09 19.84
CA LEU A 26 -4.66 -27.94 20.55
C LEU A 26 -4.86 -27.06 21.78
N ALA A 27 -4.07 -27.29 22.81
CA ALA A 27 -3.86 -26.36 23.92
C ALA A 27 -2.38 -25.99 24.00
N TYR A 28 -2.09 -24.70 24.01
CA TYR A 28 -0.75 -24.19 24.34
C TYR A 28 -0.67 -24.00 25.84
N VAL A 29 0.38 -24.52 26.49
CA VAL A 29 0.52 -24.50 27.94
C VAL A 29 1.85 -23.88 28.32
N ALA A 30 1.82 -22.83 29.13
CA ALA A 30 3.00 -22.21 29.71
C ALA A 30 3.62 -23.16 30.74
N ALA A 31 4.86 -23.58 30.48
CA ALA A 31 5.60 -24.50 31.33
C ALA A 31 6.95 -23.88 31.73
N PHE A 32 7.23 -23.77 33.02
CA PHE A 32 8.45 -23.11 33.52
C PHE A 32 9.32 -24.01 34.40
N SER A 33 10.65 -23.83 34.34
CA SER A 33 11.60 -24.52 35.23
C SER A 33 11.85 -23.69 36.49
N ARG A 34 11.32 -24.17 37.62
CA ARG A 34 11.52 -23.53 38.92
C ARG A 34 13.00 -23.44 39.34
N GLN A 35 13.80 -24.45 39.00
CA GLN A 35 15.22 -24.51 39.33
C GLN A 35 16.10 -23.69 38.37
N ALA A 36 15.54 -23.23 37.26
CA ALA A 36 16.26 -22.57 36.17
C ALA A 36 17.45 -23.39 35.62
N ASP A 37 17.37 -24.73 35.70
CA ASP A 37 18.34 -25.66 35.13
C ASP A 37 18.16 -25.83 33.61
N ARG A 38 17.02 -25.40 33.08
CA ARG A 38 16.63 -25.44 31.67
C ARG A 38 15.70 -24.28 31.33
N PRO A 39 15.60 -23.90 30.05
CA PRO A 39 14.66 -22.86 29.64
C PRO A 39 13.21 -23.26 29.88
N ASP A 40 12.37 -22.26 30.09
CA ASP A 40 10.93 -22.43 30.06
C ASP A 40 10.46 -22.79 28.64
N ALA A 41 9.22 -23.23 28.49
CA ALA A 41 8.70 -23.67 27.21
C ALA A 41 7.20 -23.47 27.09
N ILE A 42 6.72 -23.31 25.85
CA ILE A 42 5.33 -23.58 25.52
C ILE A 42 5.20 -25.06 25.18
N ALA A 43 4.49 -25.82 26.01
CA ALA A 43 4.08 -27.19 25.71
C ALA A 43 2.82 -27.17 24.84
N VAL A 44 2.74 -28.05 23.84
CA VAL A 44 1.55 -28.18 22.99
C VAL A 44 0.88 -29.51 23.28
N VAL A 45 -0.37 -29.46 23.75
CA VAL A 45 -1.18 -30.63 24.11
C VAL A 45 -2.25 -30.85 23.05
N ASP A 46 -2.43 -32.09 22.62
CA ASP A 46 -3.51 -32.46 21.68
C ASP A 46 -4.85 -32.60 22.45
N THR A 47 -5.82 -31.78 22.06
CA THR A 47 -7.16 -31.74 22.67
C THR A 47 -8.25 -32.28 21.76
N ASP A 48 -7.92 -32.82 20.58
CA ASP A 48 -8.88 -33.43 19.68
C ASP A 48 -9.23 -34.87 20.14
N PRO A 49 -10.45 -35.15 20.62
CA PRO A 49 -10.81 -36.48 21.11
C PRO A 49 -10.77 -37.59 20.04
N GLY A 50 -10.73 -37.22 18.76
CA GLY A 50 -10.56 -38.15 17.64
C GLY A 50 -9.09 -38.45 17.31
N SER A 51 -8.14 -37.75 17.92
CA SER A 51 -6.71 -37.97 17.72
C SER A 51 -6.20 -39.17 18.53
N ALA A 52 -5.27 -39.93 17.95
CA ALA A 52 -4.55 -40.97 18.68
C ALA A 52 -3.61 -40.41 19.76
N ALA A 53 -3.26 -39.12 19.68
CA ALA A 53 -2.43 -38.41 20.64
C ALA A 53 -3.27 -37.59 21.66
N TYR A 54 -4.60 -37.75 21.67
CA TYR A 54 -5.48 -37.03 22.58
C TYR A 54 -5.00 -37.14 24.04
N GLY A 55 -4.87 -35.99 24.71
CA GLY A 55 -4.43 -35.94 26.10
C GLY A 55 -2.95 -36.25 26.28
N THR A 56 -2.10 -35.91 25.30
CA THR A 56 -0.63 -36.03 25.41
C THR A 56 0.06 -34.74 24.96
N VAL A 57 1.27 -34.51 25.46
CA VAL A 57 2.14 -33.43 24.95
C VAL A 57 2.78 -33.86 23.62
N ILE A 58 2.44 -33.17 22.55
CA ILE A 58 2.90 -33.50 21.19
C ILE A 58 4.14 -32.72 20.76
N ALA A 59 4.42 -31.56 21.39
CA ALA A 59 5.65 -30.81 21.16
C ALA A 59 5.97 -29.83 22.28
N PHE A 60 7.21 -29.31 22.22
CA PHE A 60 7.68 -28.19 23.02
C PHE A 60 8.32 -27.13 22.14
N THR A 61 8.03 -25.87 22.45
CA THR A 61 8.81 -24.72 21.99
C THR A 61 9.61 -24.19 23.17
N GLU A 62 10.87 -24.62 23.28
CA GLU A 62 11.76 -24.13 24.34
C GLU A 62 12.18 -22.68 24.07
N LEU A 63 12.14 -21.86 25.12
CA LEU A 63 12.58 -20.48 25.07
C LEU A 63 14.11 -20.38 25.03
N SER A 64 14.62 -19.22 24.59
CA SER A 64 16.05 -19.04 24.39
C SER A 64 16.84 -18.70 25.66
N ASN A 65 16.17 -18.45 26.79
CA ASN A 65 16.82 -18.04 28.04
C ASN A 65 16.29 -18.78 29.26
N LEU A 66 17.03 -18.65 30.37
CA LEU A 66 16.65 -19.14 31.70
C LEU A 66 15.97 -18.03 32.51
N CYS A 67 15.25 -18.45 33.56
CA CYS A 67 14.62 -17.57 34.57
C CYS A 67 13.57 -16.60 34.00
N ASP A 68 12.82 -17.00 32.97
CA ASP A 68 11.69 -16.19 32.50
C ASP A 68 10.50 -16.28 33.47
N GLU A 69 10.24 -17.46 34.03
CA GLU A 69 9.05 -17.82 34.79
C GLU A 69 7.79 -17.54 33.96
N LEU A 70 7.58 -18.35 32.93
CA LEU A 70 6.37 -18.25 32.12
C LEU A 70 5.11 -18.39 32.99
N HIS A 71 4.19 -17.48 32.75
CA HIS A 71 3.00 -17.30 33.57
C HIS A 71 1.79 -17.11 32.65
N HIS A 72 1.39 -15.86 32.37
CA HIS A 72 0.33 -15.53 31.43
C HIS A 72 0.88 -15.25 30.01
N PHE A 73 0.07 -15.48 29.00
CA PHE A 73 0.33 -15.17 27.59
C PHE A 73 -0.99 -14.98 26.83
N GLY A 74 -0.91 -14.38 25.65
CA GLY A 74 -2.07 -14.06 24.84
C GLY A 74 -1.79 -14.17 23.35
N TRP A 75 -2.81 -13.90 22.55
CA TRP A 75 -2.67 -13.79 21.09
C TRP A 75 -2.37 -12.36 20.69
N ASN A 76 -1.67 -12.17 19.56
CA ASN A 76 -1.51 -10.85 18.96
C ASN A 76 -2.88 -10.23 18.61
N ALA A 77 -3.75 -11.00 17.99
CA ALA A 77 -5.05 -10.54 17.53
C ALA A 77 -6.15 -11.57 17.83
N CYS A 78 -7.35 -11.07 18.04
CA CYS A 78 -8.53 -11.88 18.33
C CYS A 78 -9.80 -11.15 17.86
N SER A 79 -10.97 -11.62 18.29
CA SER A 79 -12.28 -11.09 17.91
C SER A 79 -12.45 -9.57 18.10
N SER A 80 -11.68 -8.95 19.01
CA SER A 80 -11.62 -7.49 19.17
C SER A 80 -11.21 -6.75 17.89
N ALA A 81 -10.55 -7.43 16.95
CA ALA A 81 -10.20 -6.91 15.64
C ALA A 81 -11.42 -6.58 14.76
N LEU A 82 -12.59 -7.11 15.11
CA LEU A 82 -13.85 -6.83 14.42
C LEU A 82 -14.57 -5.60 15.00
N CYS A 83 -14.02 -4.97 16.05
CA CYS A 83 -14.60 -3.77 16.64
C CYS A 83 -14.45 -2.56 15.68
N PRO A 84 -15.50 -1.73 15.50
CA PRO A 84 -15.47 -0.60 14.56
C PRO A 84 -14.46 0.50 14.90
N THR A 85 -14.05 0.59 16.16
CA THR A 85 -13.15 1.62 16.69
C THR A 85 -11.68 1.19 16.64
N GLY A 86 -11.40 -0.04 16.23
CA GLY A 86 -10.03 -0.55 16.15
C GLY A 86 -9.29 -0.10 14.91
N SER A 87 -7.96 0.00 15.01
CA SER A 87 -7.12 0.15 13.82
C SER A 87 -7.19 -1.16 13.05
N HIS A 88 -7.69 -1.18 11.81
CA HIS A 88 -7.86 -2.42 11.01
C HIS A 88 -6.53 -3.11 10.58
N THR A 89 -5.47 -2.94 11.35
CA THR A 89 -4.08 -3.42 11.19
C THR A 89 -3.77 -4.63 12.08
N HIS A 90 -4.78 -5.29 12.65
CA HIS A 90 -4.64 -6.39 13.61
C HIS A 90 -3.86 -7.62 13.12
N GLY A 91 -3.87 -7.86 11.81
CA GLY A 91 -3.50 -9.16 11.26
C GLY A 91 -4.44 -10.28 11.75
N ASP A 92 -4.02 -11.51 11.52
CA ASP A 92 -4.75 -12.72 11.91
C ASP A 92 -4.31 -13.20 13.31
N ARG A 93 -5.13 -14.07 13.96
CA ARG A 93 -4.73 -14.78 15.18
C ARG A 93 -3.60 -15.75 14.81
N ARG A 94 -2.35 -15.34 15.02
CA ARG A 94 -1.18 -16.09 14.53
C ARG A 94 -0.08 -16.22 15.56
N TYR A 95 0.22 -15.16 16.28
CA TYR A 95 1.37 -15.14 17.18
C TYR A 95 0.91 -15.25 18.63
N LEU A 96 1.55 -16.16 19.37
CA LEU A 96 1.50 -16.14 20.83
C LEU A 96 2.48 -15.07 21.31
N VAL A 97 2.01 -14.19 22.20
CA VAL A 97 2.77 -13.16 22.86
C VAL A 97 2.98 -13.63 24.30
N VAL A 98 4.20 -14.08 24.59
CA VAL A 98 4.54 -14.89 25.76
C VAL A 98 5.54 -14.13 26.63
N PRO A 99 5.09 -13.37 27.64
CA PRO A 99 5.97 -12.70 28.60
C PRO A 99 6.59 -13.68 29.61
N GLY A 100 7.82 -13.37 30.01
CA GLY A 100 8.45 -13.92 31.21
C GLY A 100 8.26 -12.95 32.37
N ILE A 101 7.46 -13.35 33.37
CA ILE A 101 7.07 -12.45 34.47
C ILE A 101 8.29 -12.02 35.29
N ARG A 102 9.33 -12.84 35.45
CA ARG A 102 10.55 -12.43 36.17
C ARG A 102 11.52 -11.66 35.29
N SER A 103 11.78 -12.18 34.10
CA SER A 103 12.82 -11.63 33.23
C SER A 103 12.43 -10.31 32.60
N SER A 104 11.13 -10.02 32.49
CA SER A 104 10.58 -8.93 31.69
C SER A 104 10.83 -9.04 30.18
N ARG A 105 11.19 -10.24 29.69
CA ARG A 105 11.24 -10.53 28.26
C ARG A 105 9.85 -10.85 27.72
N ILE A 106 9.63 -10.58 26.44
CA ILE A 106 8.40 -10.98 25.74
C ILE A 106 8.78 -11.72 24.46
N TYR A 107 8.37 -12.98 24.36
CA TYR A 107 8.61 -13.83 23.21
C TYR A 107 7.42 -13.80 22.25
N ILE A 108 7.70 -13.70 20.96
CA ILE A 108 6.68 -13.77 19.91
C ILE A 108 6.85 -15.10 19.19
N LEU A 109 5.87 -15.98 19.34
CA LEU A 109 5.89 -17.34 18.78
C LEU A 109 4.87 -17.45 17.64
N ASP A 110 5.34 -17.75 16.43
CA ASP A 110 4.52 -17.96 15.25
C ASP A 110 3.93 -19.38 15.22
N THR A 111 2.61 -19.46 15.07
CA THR A 111 1.88 -20.74 14.99
C THR A 111 1.49 -21.14 13.56
N LEU A 112 1.79 -20.33 12.53
CA LEU A 112 1.24 -20.52 11.18
C LEU A 112 1.75 -21.80 10.47
N GLU A 113 3.07 -21.99 10.40
CA GLU A 113 3.66 -23.12 9.65
C GLU A 113 3.29 -24.47 10.29
N ASN A 114 3.43 -24.53 11.62
CA ASN A 114 3.12 -25.70 12.41
C ASN A 114 2.51 -25.28 13.75
N PRO A 115 1.17 -25.27 13.87
CA PRO A 115 0.50 -24.98 15.14
C PRO A 115 0.90 -25.97 16.23
N ALA A 116 1.26 -27.20 15.87
CA ALA A 116 1.72 -28.19 16.83
C ALA A 116 3.13 -27.91 17.36
N ALA A 117 3.91 -27.02 16.76
CA ALA A 117 5.24 -26.63 17.23
C ALA A 117 5.54 -25.17 16.86
N PRO A 118 5.00 -24.20 17.63
CA PRO A 118 5.22 -22.78 17.38
C PRO A 118 6.71 -22.42 17.35
N LYS A 119 7.10 -21.42 16.57
CA LYS A 119 8.50 -20.98 16.45
C LYS A 119 8.68 -19.57 16.97
N ILE A 120 9.72 -19.35 17.77
CA ILE A 120 10.11 -18.01 18.20
C ILE A 120 10.56 -17.23 16.96
N VAL A 121 9.88 -16.12 16.66
CA VAL A 121 10.20 -15.23 15.54
C VAL A 121 10.75 -13.89 15.99
N ASN A 122 10.48 -13.50 17.24
CA ASN A 122 11.02 -12.30 17.85
C ASN A 122 11.11 -12.45 19.37
N VAL A 123 12.05 -11.74 19.99
CA VAL A 123 12.19 -11.65 21.45
C VAL A 123 12.44 -10.19 21.80
N LEU A 124 11.51 -9.61 22.55
CA LEU A 124 11.68 -8.29 23.17
C LEU A 124 12.46 -8.47 24.47
N GLY A 125 13.56 -7.75 24.60
CA GLY A 125 14.38 -7.74 25.79
C GLY A 125 13.73 -6.94 26.93
N PRO A 126 14.26 -7.05 28.16
CA PRO A 126 13.79 -6.27 29.30
C PRO A 126 13.92 -4.76 29.04
N GLU A 127 14.94 -4.34 28.30
CA GLU A 127 15.17 -2.94 27.91
C GLU A 127 14.08 -2.39 26.99
N ASP A 128 13.42 -3.23 26.19
CA ASP A 128 12.30 -2.79 25.35
C ASP A 128 11.11 -2.41 26.22
N LEU A 129 10.82 -3.18 27.28
CA LEU A 129 9.71 -2.90 28.20
C LEU A 129 9.97 -1.67 29.08
N LYS A 130 11.23 -1.38 29.40
CA LYS A 130 11.62 -0.13 30.08
C LYS A 130 11.23 1.13 29.30
N SER A 131 11.10 1.05 27.97
CA SER A 131 10.59 2.18 27.19
C SER A 131 9.13 2.54 27.54
N ALA A 132 8.36 1.57 28.03
CA ALA A 132 7.04 1.77 28.63
C ALA A 132 7.07 2.05 30.14
N GLN A 133 8.25 2.24 30.73
CA GLN A 133 8.44 2.49 32.17
C GLN A 133 8.04 1.31 33.07
N TYR A 134 8.06 0.08 32.55
CA TYR A 134 7.56 -1.08 33.26
C TYR A 134 8.50 -2.29 33.29
N SER A 135 8.23 -3.19 34.22
CA SER A 135 8.83 -4.50 34.38
C SER A 135 7.80 -5.52 34.87
N ARG A 136 8.16 -6.81 34.84
CA ARG A 136 7.32 -7.94 35.27
C ARG A 136 5.98 -7.99 34.52
N PRO A 137 6.01 -8.16 33.18
CA PRO A 137 4.81 -8.30 32.37
C PRO A 137 4.05 -9.56 32.76
N HIS A 138 2.72 -9.44 32.89
CA HIS A 138 1.83 -10.49 33.37
C HIS A 138 0.78 -10.81 32.30
N THR A 139 -0.38 -10.15 32.33
CA THR A 139 -1.51 -10.41 31.42
C THR A 139 -1.24 -9.88 30.03
N VAL A 140 -1.68 -10.62 28.99
CA VAL A 140 -1.66 -10.14 27.61
C VAL A 140 -3.04 -10.22 26.96
N HIS A 141 -3.57 -9.09 26.50
CA HIS A 141 -4.82 -9.03 25.74
C HIS A 141 -4.67 -8.35 24.38
N CYS A 142 -5.20 -9.00 23.34
CA CYS A 142 -5.38 -8.48 22.00
C CYS A 142 -6.53 -7.46 21.96
N GLY A 143 -6.23 -6.16 21.99
CA GLY A 143 -7.25 -5.11 21.94
C GLY A 143 -7.46 -4.52 20.54
N PRO A 144 -8.46 -3.65 20.36
CA PRO A 144 -8.79 -3.03 19.05
C PRO A 144 -7.73 -2.09 18.48
N SER A 145 -6.78 -1.60 19.28
CA SER A 145 -5.73 -0.70 18.76
C SER A 145 -4.33 -1.20 19.04
N TYR A 146 -4.15 -1.94 20.14
CA TYR A 146 -2.86 -2.40 20.63
C TYR A 146 -2.99 -3.80 21.23
N ILE A 147 -1.86 -4.45 21.42
CA ILE A 147 -1.73 -5.55 22.37
C ILE A 147 -1.43 -4.91 23.73
N TYR A 148 -2.26 -5.20 24.73
CA TYR A 148 -2.15 -4.64 26.07
C TYR A 148 -1.47 -5.66 26.97
N VAL A 149 -0.41 -5.24 27.67
CA VAL A 149 0.37 -6.10 28.54
C VAL A 149 0.42 -5.49 29.94
N SER A 150 -0.28 -6.06 30.93
CA SER A 150 -0.16 -5.58 32.31
C SER A 150 1.23 -5.88 32.87
N CYS A 151 1.71 -5.06 33.79
CA CYS A 151 3.05 -5.10 34.35
C CYS A 151 2.99 -4.80 35.85
N LEU A 152 3.57 -5.67 36.68
CA LEU A 152 3.53 -5.57 38.15
C LEU A 152 4.44 -4.48 38.71
N GLY A 153 5.57 -4.22 38.05
CA GLY A 153 6.61 -3.31 38.53
C GLY A 153 6.84 -2.13 37.61
N GLY A 154 7.38 -1.05 38.17
CA GLY A 154 7.90 0.09 37.43
C GLY A 154 9.24 -0.19 36.78
N VAL A 155 9.82 0.85 36.17
CA VAL A 155 11.06 0.79 35.38
C VAL A 155 12.29 0.31 36.19
N ASP A 156 12.30 0.62 37.49
CA ASP A 156 13.38 0.26 38.42
C ASP A 156 13.27 -1.19 38.95
N GLY A 157 12.29 -1.95 38.46
CA GLY A 157 12.24 -3.40 38.58
C GLY A 157 11.67 -3.96 39.88
N GLU A 158 11.92 -3.32 41.02
CA GLU A 158 11.59 -3.85 42.35
C GLU A 158 10.27 -3.31 42.90
N GLU A 159 9.94 -2.06 42.58
CA GLU A 159 8.78 -1.34 43.13
C GLU A 159 7.87 -0.76 42.04
N GLY A 160 6.75 -0.19 42.45
CA GLY A 160 5.78 0.42 41.56
C GLY A 160 6.08 1.89 41.19
N PRO A 161 5.20 2.51 40.39
CA PRO A 161 3.88 1.96 40.08
C PRO A 161 3.92 0.97 38.91
N GLY A 162 3.14 -0.11 39.01
CA GLY A 162 2.84 -0.99 37.89
C GLY A 162 1.81 -0.35 36.94
N GLY A 163 1.41 -1.05 35.89
CA GLY A 163 0.39 -0.58 34.95
C GLY A 163 0.32 -1.41 33.67
N VAL A 164 0.03 -0.79 32.52
CA VAL A 164 -0.21 -1.49 31.26
C VAL A 164 0.70 -0.96 30.15
N ALA A 165 1.55 -1.80 29.58
CA ALA A 165 2.33 -1.51 28.39
C ALA A 165 1.51 -1.75 27.11
N LEU A 166 1.73 -0.91 26.09
CA LEU A 166 1.12 -1.04 24.77
C LEU A 166 2.14 -1.59 23.77
N LEU A 167 1.77 -2.65 23.06
CA LEU A 167 2.54 -3.23 21.97
C LEU A 167 1.79 -3.03 20.65
N ASP A 168 2.55 -2.77 19.59
CA ASP A 168 2.01 -2.67 18.23
C ASP A 168 1.63 -4.05 17.67
N HIS A 169 0.46 -4.14 17.02
CA HIS A 169 -0.07 -5.40 16.47
C HIS A 169 0.81 -6.02 15.38
N ALA A 170 1.49 -5.20 14.57
CA ALA A 170 2.23 -5.65 13.40
C ALA A 170 3.71 -5.91 13.69
N SER A 171 4.35 -5.00 14.43
CA SER A 171 5.79 -5.04 14.73
C SER A 171 6.14 -5.62 16.10
N PHE A 172 5.15 -5.78 16.99
CA PHE A 172 5.32 -6.16 18.40
C PHE A 172 6.18 -5.20 19.22
N LYS A 173 6.54 -4.03 18.68
CA LYS A 173 7.34 -3.06 19.43
C LYS A 173 6.52 -2.49 20.59
N VAL A 174 7.20 -2.33 21.72
CA VAL A 174 6.67 -1.59 22.86
C VAL A 174 6.53 -0.12 22.46
N LEU A 175 5.32 0.42 22.56
CA LEU A 175 4.96 1.79 22.18
C LEU A 175 5.05 2.76 23.36
N GLY A 176 4.82 2.26 24.57
CA GLY A 176 4.82 3.05 25.80
C GLY A 176 3.80 2.53 26.82
N GLN A 177 3.61 3.29 27.89
CA GLN A 177 2.57 3.05 28.89
C GLN A 177 1.18 3.38 28.33
N PHE A 178 0.14 2.70 28.79
CA PHE A 178 -1.24 3.07 28.52
C PHE A 178 -1.60 4.35 29.27
N GLU A 179 -1.23 4.48 30.52
CA GLU A 179 -1.72 5.53 31.41
C GLU A 179 -1.18 6.92 31.03
N GLU A 180 -2.06 7.81 30.57
CA GLU A 180 -1.76 9.25 30.41
C GLU A 180 -2.00 10.00 31.73
N ASP A 181 -3.00 9.56 32.50
CA ASP A 181 -3.28 10.01 33.86
C ASP A 181 -3.73 8.81 34.70
N ARG A 182 -2.89 8.37 35.63
CA ARG A 182 -3.13 7.17 36.44
C ARG A 182 -3.95 7.39 37.71
N GLY A 183 -4.28 8.63 38.04
CA GLY A 183 -4.93 8.94 39.31
C GLY A 183 -4.09 8.42 40.49
N ASP A 184 -4.74 7.65 41.37
CA ASP A 184 -4.13 7.03 42.56
C ASP A 184 -3.67 5.58 42.36
N GLN A 185 -3.74 5.04 41.14
CA GLN A 185 -3.30 3.67 40.86
C GLN A 185 -1.78 3.51 41.07
N TYR A 186 -1.41 2.51 41.86
CA TYR A 186 -0.01 2.16 42.14
C TYR A 186 0.28 0.67 41.89
N PHE A 187 -0.55 -0.22 42.41
CA PHE A 187 -0.44 -1.65 42.16
C PHE A 187 -1.13 -2.03 40.84
N ALA A 188 -0.69 -3.12 40.22
CA ALA A 188 -1.29 -3.67 39.01
C ALA A 188 -1.31 -5.21 39.11
N TYR A 189 -2.18 -5.85 38.33
CA TYR A 189 -2.18 -7.29 38.12
C TYR A 189 -2.82 -7.64 36.77
N GLU A 190 -4.14 -7.60 36.69
CA GLU A 190 -4.91 -7.97 35.49
C GLU A 190 -5.44 -6.72 34.78
N VAL A 191 -5.69 -6.82 33.47
CA VAL A 191 -6.33 -5.77 32.66
C VAL A 191 -7.39 -6.37 31.74
N TRP A 192 -8.59 -5.81 31.73
CA TRP A 192 -9.62 -6.15 30.72
C TRP A 192 -10.54 -4.94 30.49
N TRP A 193 -11.72 -5.13 29.89
CA TRP A 193 -12.48 -4.02 29.30
C TRP A 193 -13.94 -4.34 29.00
N HIS A 194 -14.68 -3.24 28.78
CA HIS A 194 -15.94 -3.13 28.08
C HIS A 194 -15.70 -2.27 26.82
N ILE A 195 -15.23 -2.86 25.72
CA ILE A 195 -14.79 -2.12 24.51
C ILE A 195 -15.89 -1.21 23.96
N ASN A 196 -17.14 -1.70 23.88
CA ASN A 196 -18.26 -0.92 23.33
C ASN A 196 -18.58 0.33 24.16
N ASP A 197 -18.18 0.33 25.43
CA ASP A 197 -18.40 1.42 26.37
C ASP A 197 -17.14 2.26 26.60
N ASN A 198 -16.04 1.97 25.89
CA ASN A 198 -14.77 2.67 26.04
C ASN A 198 -14.19 2.61 27.47
N VAL A 199 -14.43 1.51 28.19
CA VAL A 199 -13.97 1.33 29.57
C VAL A 199 -12.95 0.21 29.65
N MET A 200 -11.81 0.47 30.29
CA MET A 200 -10.86 -0.54 30.75
C MET A 200 -10.96 -0.67 32.27
N VAL A 201 -10.69 -1.88 32.79
CA VAL A 201 -10.65 -2.19 34.22
C VAL A 201 -9.31 -2.85 34.52
N THR A 202 -8.64 -2.43 35.59
CA THR A 202 -7.42 -3.08 36.11
C THR A 202 -7.57 -3.44 37.58
N SER A 203 -6.89 -4.51 38.00
CA SER A 203 -6.87 -4.99 39.38
C SER A 203 -5.49 -4.85 40.02
N GLU A 204 -5.35 -5.26 41.28
CA GLU A 204 -4.14 -5.01 42.08
C GLU A 204 -3.67 -6.29 42.79
N TRP A 205 -2.38 -6.61 42.65
CA TRP A 205 -1.74 -7.64 43.46
C TRP A 205 -0.75 -7.06 44.46
N ALA A 206 0.47 -6.77 44.02
CA ALA A 206 1.55 -6.15 44.79
C ALA A 206 2.73 -5.77 43.86
N THR A 207 3.76 -5.12 44.39
CA THR A 207 5.02 -4.88 43.67
C THR A 207 5.90 -6.13 43.61
N PRO A 208 6.88 -6.20 42.69
CA PRO A 208 7.79 -7.33 42.57
C PRO A 208 8.52 -7.70 43.87
N SER A 209 9.00 -6.71 44.64
CA SER A 209 9.68 -6.91 45.93
C SER A 209 8.82 -7.65 46.97
N MET A 210 7.48 -7.53 46.86
CA MET A 210 6.52 -8.15 47.77
C MET A 210 6.09 -9.57 47.38
N LEU A 211 6.37 -10.01 46.13
CA LEU A 211 5.86 -11.28 45.60
C LEU A 211 6.95 -12.24 45.11
N GLU A 212 8.08 -11.73 44.58
CA GLU A 212 9.09 -12.58 43.92
C GLU A 212 9.72 -13.60 44.88
N ASN A 213 9.77 -13.31 46.17
CA ASN A 213 10.37 -14.20 47.18
C ASN A 213 9.32 -14.96 48.00
N GLY A 214 8.07 -14.99 47.54
CA GLY A 214 6.94 -15.54 48.28
C GLY A 214 6.09 -14.47 48.94
N ILE A 215 4.94 -14.87 49.51
CA ILE A 215 4.11 -14.03 50.37
C ILE A 215 4.95 -13.57 51.56
N VAL A 216 4.83 -12.28 51.90
CA VAL A 216 5.38 -11.69 53.11
C VAL A 216 4.25 -11.57 54.16
N PRO A 217 4.21 -12.45 55.18
CA PRO A 217 3.08 -12.51 56.12
C PRO A 217 2.83 -11.20 56.86
N GLU A 218 3.90 -10.47 57.21
CA GLU A 218 3.81 -9.19 57.91
C GLU A 218 3.14 -8.11 57.06
N LEU A 219 3.40 -8.08 55.75
CA LEU A 219 2.77 -7.15 54.83
C LEU A 219 1.31 -7.53 54.57
N LEU A 220 1.04 -8.82 54.42
CA LEU A 220 -0.32 -9.33 54.21
C LEU A 220 -1.23 -9.02 55.41
N LEU A 221 -0.82 -9.44 56.61
CA LEU A 221 -1.55 -9.14 57.85
C LEU A 221 -1.57 -7.64 58.17
N GLY A 222 -0.58 -6.89 57.67
CA GLY A 222 -0.52 -5.43 57.71
C GLY A 222 -1.41 -4.72 56.69
N ARG A 223 -2.25 -5.44 55.93
CA ARG A 223 -3.17 -4.93 54.91
C ARG A 223 -2.45 -4.11 53.82
N LYS A 224 -1.31 -4.62 53.33
CA LYS A 224 -0.43 -3.90 52.38
C LYS A 224 -0.50 -4.39 50.94
N TYR A 225 -1.18 -5.49 50.65
CA TYR A 225 -1.42 -5.93 49.28
C TYR A 225 -2.59 -5.14 48.65
N GLY A 226 -2.73 -5.26 47.34
CA GLY A 226 -3.81 -4.64 46.56
C GLY A 226 -5.20 -5.04 47.05
N HIS A 227 -6.17 -4.13 46.91
CA HIS A 227 -7.57 -4.34 47.35
C HIS A 227 -8.57 -3.51 46.54
N ARG A 228 -8.15 -2.97 45.38
CA ARG A 228 -8.95 -2.04 44.59
C ARG A 228 -9.08 -2.48 43.14
N LEU A 229 -10.13 -1.95 42.51
CA LEU A 229 -10.34 -1.96 41.07
C LEU A 229 -10.22 -0.54 40.54
N HIS A 230 -9.59 -0.37 39.39
CA HIS A 230 -9.47 0.91 38.72
C HIS A 230 -10.18 0.87 37.38
N PHE A 231 -11.02 1.88 37.12
CA PHE A 231 -11.78 2.05 35.89
C PHE A 231 -11.21 3.22 35.09
N TRP A 232 -11.05 3.00 33.79
CA TRP A 232 -10.31 3.88 32.89
C TRP A 232 -11.14 4.21 31.65
N ASP A 233 -11.00 5.42 31.13
CA ASP A 233 -11.45 5.76 29.79
C ASP A 233 -10.38 5.32 28.78
N MET A 234 -10.70 4.38 27.89
CA MET A 234 -9.71 3.80 26.98
C MET A 234 -9.21 4.80 25.92
N SER A 235 -10.08 5.70 25.47
CA SER A 235 -9.77 6.66 24.40
C SER A 235 -8.83 7.77 24.86
N THR A 236 -9.08 8.30 26.05
CA THR A 236 -8.27 9.37 26.66
C THR A 236 -7.13 8.81 27.50
N ARG A 237 -7.22 7.51 27.84
CA ARG A 237 -6.23 6.76 28.63
C ARG A 237 -6.05 7.33 30.03
N ARG A 238 -7.15 7.79 30.62
CA ARG A 238 -7.20 8.43 31.95
C ARG A 238 -7.99 7.59 32.92
N HIS A 239 -7.50 7.55 34.15
CA HIS A 239 -8.21 7.00 35.31
C HIS A 239 -9.49 7.79 35.56
N VAL A 240 -10.60 7.08 35.77
CA VAL A 240 -11.94 7.65 35.97
C VAL A 240 -12.43 7.41 37.39
N GLN A 241 -12.26 6.20 37.91
CA GLN A 241 -12.79 5.83 39.21
C GLN A 241 -11.98 4.68 39.84
N THR A 242 -11.77 4.78 41.14
CA THR A 242 -11.29 3.68 41.98
C THR A 242 -12.46 3.10 42.78
N VAL A 243 -12.59 1.78 42.81
CA VAL A 243 -13.55 1.05 43.64
C VAL A 243 -12.75 0.20 44.62
N ASP A 244 -12.87 0.54 45.90
CA ASP A 244 -12.22 -0.16 47.00
C ASP A 244 -13.09 -1.34 47.45
N LEU A 245 -12.49 -2.54 47.58
CA LEU A 245 -13.19 -3.75 48.01
C LEU A 245 -13.14 -3.99 49.52
N GLY A 246 -12.42 -3.14 50.26
CA GLY A 246 -12.10 -3.29 51.69
C GLY A 246 -10.65 -3.72 51.89
N ASP A 247 -9.92 -3.07 52.80
CA ASP A 247 -8.51 -3.38 53.06
C ASP A 247 -8.33 -4.71 53.80
N GLU A 248 -9.39 -5.30 54.33
CA GLU A 248 -9.42 -6.68 54.78
C GLU A 248 -9.34 -7.70 53.62
N HIS A 249 -9.79 -7.31 52.43
CA HIS A 249 -9.92 -8.14 51.23
C HIS A 249 -8.71 -7.95 50.31
N GLN A 250 -7.74 -8.86 50.42
CA GLN A 250 -6.43 -8.69 49.79
C GLN A 250 -6.32 -9.50 48.49
N MET A 251 -5.61 -8.92 47.52
CA MET A 251 -5.26 -9.50 46.22
C MET A 251 -6.51 -9.79 45.34
N PRO A 252 -7.22 -8.75 44.86
CA PRO A 252 -8.14 -8.90 43.75
C PRO A 252 -7.34 -9.21 42.48
N LEU A 253 -7.37 -10.47 42.04
CA LEU A 253 -6.55 -10.96 40.94
C LEU A 253 -7.33 -10.86 39.61
N GLU A 254 -7.89 -11.98 39.17
CA GLU A 254 -8.40 -12.18 37.82
C GLU A 254 -9.72 -11.44 37.56
N LEU A 255 -9.76 -10.70 36.46
CA LEU A 255 -10.91 -9.95 35.98
C LEU A 255 -11.61 -10.75 34.87
N ARG A 256 -12.92 -10.99 35.00
CA ARG A 256 -13.75 -11.61 33.96
C ARG A 256 -14.99 -10.74 33.66
N PRO A 257 -14.91 -9.78 32.72
CA PRO A 257 -16.09 -9.06 32.26
C PRO A 257 -17.09 -10.01 31.59
N ALA A 258 -18.37 -9.62 31.57
CA ALA A 258 -19.36 -10.29 30.73
C ALA A 258 -18.88 -10.31 29.27
N HIS A 259 -19.01 -11.46 28.61
CA HIS A 259 -18.64 -11.62 27.21
C HIS A 259 -19.64 -10.91 26.28
N ASP A 260 -20.92 -10.85 26.67
CA ASP A 260 -21.92 -10.02 26.00
C ASP A 260 -21.56 -8.53 26.17
N PRO A 261 -21.13 -7.84 25.10
CA PRO A 261 -20.65 -6.47 25.19
C PRO A 261 -21.77 -5.45 25.44
N GLY A 262 -23.04 -5.88 25.52
CA GLY A 262 -24.15 -5.06 26.00
C GLY A 262 -24.29 -5.03 27.53
N ARG A 263 -23.54 -5.85 28.26
CA ARG A 263 -23.64 -6.00 29.72
C ARG A 263 -22.45 -5.36 30.42
N LYS A 264 -22.71 -4.33 31.23
CA LYS A 264 -21.68 -3.57 31.94
C LYS A 264 -21.39 -4.13 33.33
N TYR A 265 -21.04 -5.41 33.41
CA TYR A 265 -20.60 -6.04 34.66
C TYR A 265 -19.45 -7.03 34.43
N GLY A 266 -18.83 -7.48 35.51
CA GLY A 266 -17.92 -8.62 35.49
C GLY A 266 -17.54 -9.09 36.89
N PHE A 267 -16.73 -10.14 36.97
CA PHE A 267 -16.36 -10.80 38.22
C PHE A 267 -14.88 -10.69 38.50
N VAL A 268 -14.51 -10.37 39.75
CA VAL A 268 -13.13 -10.41 40.25
C VAL A 268 -13.01 -11.39 41.41
N GLY A 269 -11.96 -12.20 41.40
CA GLY A 269 -11.61 -13.11 42.49
C GLY A 269 -10.71 -12.40 43.50
N VAL A 270 -11.06 -12.47 44.78
CA VAL A 270 -10.23 -11.99 45.88
C VAL A 270 -9.66 -13.21 46.61
N VAL A 271 -8.33 -13.31 46.65
CA VAL A 271 -7.61 -14.49 47.14
C VAL A 271 -7.96 -14.81 48.58
N MET A 272 -7.92 -13.79 49.45
CA MET A 272 -8.27 -13.98 50.85
C MET A 272 -8.68 -12.70 51.58
N SER A 273 -9.46 -12.89 52.64
CA SER A 273 -9.67 -11.94 53.73
C SER A 273 -8.65 -12.20 54.84
N VAL A 274 -8.01 -11.15 55.35
CA VAL A 274 -7.11 -11.28 56.51
C VAL A 274 -7.84 -11.45 57.83
N GLU A 275 -9.17 -11.32 57.85
CA GLU A 275 -9.98 -11.48 59.08
C GLU A 275 -10.27 -12.95 59.40
N ASP A 276 -10.52 -13.76 58.37
CA ASP A 276 -11.01 -15.13 58.54
C ASP A 276 -10.46 -16.14 57.51
N LEU A 277 -9.50 -15.72 56.69
CA LEU A 277 -8.90 -16.52 55.61
C LEU A 277 -9.89 -16.97 54.51
N SER A 278 -11.12 -16.43 54.50
CA SER A 278 -12.08 -16.71 53.45
C SER A 278 -11.66 -16.09 52.13
N ALA A 279 -12.02 -16.72 51.01
CA ALA A 279 -11.89 -16.13 49.69
C ALA A 279 -13.26 -15.61 49.22
N SER A 280 -13.28 -14.71 48.24
CA SER A 280 -14.55 -14.17 47.73
C SER A 280 -14.53 -13.85 46.25
N VAL A 281 -15.72 -13.78 45.64
CA VAL A 281 -15.91 -13.25 44.28
C VAL A 281 -16.80 -12.03 44.36
N TRP A 282 -16.39 -10.97 43.68
CA TRP A 282 -17.10 -9.70 43.62
C TRP A 282 -17.59 -9.44 42.20
N LEU A 283 -18.83 -8.99 42.09
CA LEU A 283 -19.43 -8.50 40.86
C LEU A 283 -19.20 -7.00 40.80
N TRP A 284 -18.40 -6.52 39.84
CA TRP A 284 -18.45 -5.10 39.49
C TRP A 284 -19.57 -4.83 38.50
N HIS A 285 -20.24 -3.70 38.64
CA HIS A 285 -21.38 -3.30 37.80
C HIS A 285 -21.50 -1.77 37.74
N GLN A 286 -22.20 -1.28 36.72
CA GLN A 286 -22.49 0.15 36.58
C GLN A 286 -23.94 0.45 36.97
N HIS A 287 -24.12 1.43 37.86
CA HIS A 287 -25.43 1.98 38.24
C HIS A 287 -25.38 3.51 38.22
N ASP A 288 -26.34 4.16 37.55
CA ASP A 288 -26.39 5.63 37.37
C ASP A 288 -25.07 6.27 36.89
N GLY A 289 -24.37 5.58 36.00
CA GLY A 289 -23.10 6.06 35.42
C GLY A 289 -21.88 5.93 36.35
N LYS A 290 -22.02 5.33 37.54
CA LYS A 290 -20.90 5.04 38.45
C LYS A 290 -20.65 3.54 38.55
N TRP A 291 -19.38 3.17 38.70
CA TRP A 291 -18.99 1.79 38.96
C TRP A 291 -19.13 1.46 40.44
N ALA A 292 -19.56 0.24 40.75
CA ALA A 292 -19.60 -0.30 42.10
C ALA A 292 -19.18 -1.76 42.05
N ALA A 293 -18.78 -2.32 43.19
CA ALA A 293 -18.51 -3.74 43.35
C ALA A 293 -19.33 -4.31 44.51
N THR A 294 -19.85 -5.51 44.34
CA THR A 294 -20.66 -6.20 45.34
C THR A 294 -20.16 -7.62 45.52
N LYS A 295 -19.87 -8.01 46.76
CA LYS A 295 -19.49 -9.40 47.09
C LYS A 295 -20.67 -10.32 46.83
N VAL A 296 -20.50 -11.28 45.93
CA VAL A 296 -21.58 -12.19 45.49
C VAL A 296 -21.31 -13.65 45.85
N ILE A 297 -20.06 -14.02 46.11
CA ILE A 297 -19.67 -15.36 46.59
C ILE A 297 -18.68 -15.19 47.75
N SER A 298 -18.86 -15.99 48.80
CA SER A 298 -17.89 -16.17 49.89
C SER A 298 -17.59 -17.65 50.06
N ILE A 299 -16.31 -17.99 50.18
CA ILE A 299 -15.83 -19.35 50.35
C ILE A 299 -14.98 -19.38 51.64
N PRO A 300 -15.41 -20.08 52.69
CA PRO A 300 -14.71 -20.09 53.97
C PRO A 300 -13.44 -20.93 53.92
N ALA A 301 -12.47 -20.63 54.78
CA ALA A 301 -11.34 -21.51 55.04
C ALA A 301 -11.77 -22.83 55.71
N GLU A 302 -11.04 -23.90 55.43
CA GLU A 302 -11.31 -25.24 55.96
C GLU A 302 -10.38 -25.55 57.14
N PRO A 303 -10.91 -25.86 58.34
CA PRO A 303 -10.09 -26.21 59.48
C PRO A 303 -9.19 -27.43 59.21
N ALA A 304 -7.93 -27.36 59.63
CA ALA A 304 -6.98 -28.46 59.45
C ALA A 304 -5.96 -28.52 60.60
N PRO A 305 -5.49 -29.72 60.99
CA PRO A 305 -4.46 -29.87 62.01
C PRO A 305 -3.15 -29.15 61.59
N PRO A 306 -2.50 -28.37 62.47
CA PRO A 306 -1.27 -27.65 62.13
C PRO A 306 -0.14 -28.53 61.55
N VAL A 307 -0.07 -29.81 61.93
CA VAL A 307 0.94 -30.75 61.41
C VAL A 307 0.77 -31.08 59.91
N GLN A 308 -0.42 -30.88 59.37
CA GLN A 308 -0.73 -31.09 57.94
C GLN A 308 -0.61 -29.79 57.13
N LEU A 309 -0.37 -28.66 57.81
CA LEU A 309 -0.29 -27.34 57.20
C LEU A 309 1.17 -26.95 56.93
N PRO A 310 1.45 -26.26 55.80
CA PRO A 310 2.75 -25.66 55.57
C PRO A 310 3.05 -24.62 56.66
N PRO A 311 4.34 -24.31 56.93
CA PRO A 311 4.74 -23.40 58.02
C PRO A 311 3.96 -22.08 58.05
N LEU A 312 3.67 -21.52 56.88
CA LEU A 312 2.90 -20.28 56.70
C LEU A 312 1.49 -20.33 57.32
N LEU A 313 0.85 -21.50 57.35
CA LEU A 313 -0.55 -21.66 57.75
C LEU A 313 -0.75 -22.28 59.14
N GLN A 314 0.31 -22.81 59.76
CA GLN A 314 0.22 -23.55 61.03
C GLN A 314 -0.40 -22.71 62.17
N GLY A 315 -0.09 -21.42 62.21
CA GLY A 315 -0.62 -20.49 63.22
C GLY A 315 -2.13 -20.24 63.11
N PHE A 316 -2.73 -20.49 61.96
CA PHE A 316 -4.15 -20.27 61.71
C PHE A 316 -5.00 -21.54 61.90
N GLY A 317 -4.40 -22.72 61.77
CA GLY A 317 -5.10 -24.00 61.92
C GLY A 317 -6.19 -24.24 60.85
N ALA A 318 -6.05 -23.60 59.68
CA ALA A 318 -6.98 -23.73 58.57
C ALA A 318 -6.28 -23.58 57.21
N VAL A 319 -6.89 -24.18 56.19
CA VAL A 319 -6.52 -24.04 54.78
C VAL A 319 -7.41 -22.97 54.15
N PRO A 320 -6.86 -21.82 53.73
CA PRO A 320 -7.61 -20.86 52.93
C PRO A 320 -7.97 -21.48 51.57
N PRO A 321 -9.12 -21.12 50.95
CA PRO A 321 -9.45 -21.58 49.61
C PRO A 321 -8.48 -21.07 48.56
N LEU A 322 -8.00 -19.83 48.73
CA LEU A 322 -7.12 -19.13 47.78
C LEU A 322 -7.74 -19.07 46.37
N VAL A 323 -8.76 -18.21 46.20
CA VAL A 323 -9.35 -17.98 44.88
C VAL A 323 -8.36 -17.22 44.03
N THR A 324 -7.67 -17.95 43.16
CA THR A 324 -6.54 -17.43 42.37
C THR A 324 -6.90 -17.19 40.93
N ASP A 325 -7.85 -17.95 40.38
CA ASP A 325 -8.36 -17.75 39.03
C ASP A 325 -9.86 -17.96 38.91
N LEU A 326 -10.44 -17.30 37.92
CA LEU A 326 -11.84 -17.36 37.52
C LEU A 326 -11.93 -17.61 36.01
N ALA A 327 -12.97 -18.32 35.57
CA ALA A 327 -13.31 -18.37 34.16
C ALA A 327 -14.81 -18.26 33.96
N LEU A 328 -15.25 -17.36 33.07
CA LEU A 328 -16.66 -17.20 32.72
C LEU A 328 -16.92 -17.87 31.37
N SER A 329 -17.93 -18.72 31.28
CA SER A 329 -18.33 -19.33 30.01
C SER A 329 -18.80 -18.26 29.02
N VAL A 330 -18.55 -18.48 27.73
CA VAL A 330 -18.80 -17.49 26.66
C VAL A 330 -20.28 -17.06 26.57
N ASP A 331 -21.21 -17.88 27.04
CA ASP A 331 -22.64 -17.56 27.14
C ASP A 331 -23.04 -16.80 28.41
N ASP A 332 -22.06 -16.36 29.21
CA ASP A 332 -22.20 -15.66 30.49
C ASP A 332 -23.04 -16.41 31.53
N LYS A 333 -23.12 -17.74 31.41
CA LYS A 333 -23.99 -18.56 32.26
C LYS A 333 -23.29 -19.22 33.44
N PHE A 334 -22.05 -19.68 33.26
CA PHE A 334 -21.32 -20.43 34.28
C PHE A 334 -19.99 -19.76 34.61
N LEU A 335 -19.78 -19.50 35.90
CA LEU A 335 -18.52 -19.02 36.46
C LEU A 335 -17.81 -20.19 37.15
N TYR A 336 -16.57 -20.44 36.76
CA TYR A 336 -15.68 -21.42 37.38
C TYR A 336 -14.74 -20.70 38.32
N VAL A 337 -14.60 -21.22 39.54
CA VAL A 337 -13.84 -20.59 40.63
C VAL A 337 -12.80 -21.56 41.14
N SER A 338 -11.53 -21.21 40.95
CA SER A 338 -10.37 -22.04 41.26
C SER A 338 -9.90 -21.82 42.70
N CYS A 339 -10.02 -22.83 43.56
CA CYS A 339 -9.58 -22.78 44.96
C CYS A 339 -8.26 -23.55 45.12
N TYR A 340 -7.15 -22.84 44.91
CA TYR A 340 -5.80 -23.43 44.86
C TYR A 340 -5.36 -24.05 46.19
N GLY A 341 -5.77 -23.49 47.32
CA GLY A 341 -5.40 -23.97 48.65
C GLY A 341 -6.17 -25.23 49.05
N THR A 342 -7.49 -25.23 48.92
CA THR A 342 -8.34 -26.37 49.30
C THR A 342 -8.37 -27.48 48.24
N GLY A 343 -7.90 -27.21 47.02
CA GLY A 343 -7.86 -28.20 45.94
C GLY A 343 -9.25 -28.42 45.32
N GLU A 344 -10.03 -27.37 45.14
CA GLU A 344 -11.42 -27.47 44.66
C GLU A 344 -11.67 -26.52 43.48
N LEU A 345 -12.27 -27.03 42.40
CA LEU A 345 -12.80 -26.19 41.32
C LEU A 345 -14.32 -26.19 41.42
N LYS A 346 -14.90 -25.02 41.70
CA LYS A 346 -16.35 -24.84 41.84
C LYS A 346 -16.95 -24.26 40.57
N GLN A 347 -18.19 -24.64 40.26
CA GLN A 347 -18.99 -24.08 39.16
C GLN A 347 -20.24 -23.41 39.73
N TYR A 348 -20.47 -22.16 39.35
CA TYR A 348 -21.64 -21.37 39.72
C TYR A 348 -22.45 -21.02 38.47
N ASP A 349 -23.77 -21.18 38.53
CA ASP A 349 -24.70 -20.56 37.58
C ASP A 349 -24.84 -19.08 37.95
N VAL A 350 -24.48 -18.21 37.02
CA VAL A 350 -24.49 -16.75 37.12
C VAL A 350 -25.46 -16.12 36.12
N SER A 351 -26.48 -16.86 35.67
CA SER A 351 -27.59 -16.32 34.87
C SER A 351 -28.23 -15.10 35.55
N ASP A 352 -28.25 -15.09 36.89
CA ASP A 352 -28.39 -13.90 37.71
C ASP A 352 -27.03 -13.58 38.36
N PRO A 353 -26.28 -12.58 37.86
CA PRO A 353 -24.91 -12.32 38.32
C PRO A 353 -24.85 -11.81 39.76
N PHE A 354 -25.94 -11.24 40.30
CA PHE A 354 -26.01 -10.77 41.68
C PHE A 354 -26.30 -11.89 42.68
N ASN A 355 -26.84 -13.03 42.21
CA ASN A 355 -27.15 -14.19 43.04
C ASN A 355 -26.58 -15.49 42.46
N PRO A 356 -25.24 -15.65 42.37
CA PRO A 356 -24.61 -16.87 41.88
C PRO A 356 -25.05 -18.11 42.66
N ARG A 357 -25.35 -19.20 41.95
CA ARG A 357 -25.75 -20.48 42.55
C ARG A 357 -24.75 -21.57 42.23
N GLN A 358 -24.14 -22.19 43.24
CA GLN A 358 -23.25 -23.32 43.00
C GLN A 358 -24.03 -24.50 42.42
N VAL A 359 -23.57 -25.02 41.27
CA VAL A 359 -24.21 -26.13 40.53
C VAL A 359 -23.29 -27.33 40.33
N GLY A 360 -21.98 -27.17 40.56
CA GLY A 360 -21.00 -28.24 40.43
C GLY A 360 -19.74 -27.97 41.25
N SER A 361 -19.01 -29.02 41.56
CA SER A 361 -17.69 -28.95 42.17
C SER A 361 -16.91 -30.25 41.96
N VAL A 362 -15.60 -30.15 41.79
CA VAL A 362 -14.67 -31.29 41.85
C VAL A 362 -13.50 -30.97 42.77
N ARG A 363 -12.92 -32.00 43.39
CA ARG A 363 -11.67 -31.89 44.18
C ARG A 363 -10.53 -32.65 43.53
N ILE A 364 -9.36 -32.03 43.53
CA ILE A 364 -8.09 -32.60 43.06
C ILE A 364 -6.94 -31.81 43.68
N GLY A 365 -5.91 -32.49 44.16
CA GLY A 365 -4.81 -31.86 44.89
C GLY A 365 -5.26 -31.23 46.22
N GLY A 366 -4.81 -30.01 46.46
CA GLY A 366 -5.04 -29.24 47.70
C GLY A 366 -3.97 -29.47 48.76
N ILE A 367 -3.76 -28.48 49.62
CA ILE A 367 -2.70 -28.47 50.65
C ILE A 367 -2.79 -29.71 51.56
N VAL A 368 -3.99 -29.95 52.09
CA VAL A 368 -4.28 -31.06 53.01
C VAL A 368 -4.87 -32.27 52.28
N GLY A 369 -5.84 -32.03 51.39
CA GLY A 369 -6.60 -33.11 50.75
C GLY A 369 -5.74 -34.01 49.87
N ARG A 370 -4.76 -33.45 49.15
CA ARG A 370 -3.89 -34.12 48.19
C ARG A 370 -4.65 -35.09 47.27
N VAL A 371 -5.87 -34.72 46.88
CA VAL A 371 -6.85 -35.62 46.27
C VAL A 371 -6.31 -36.12 44.93
N PRO A 372 -6.24 -37.45 44.71
CA PRO A 372 -5.74 -38.01 43.46
C PRO A 372 -6.72 -37.77 42.30
N HIS A 373 -6.20 -37.80 41.07
CA HIS A 373 -7.07 -37.89 39.90
C HIS A 373 -7.80 -39.25 39.88
N PRO A 374 -9.09 -39.34 39.46
CA PRO A 374 -9.86 -40.59 39.48
C PRO A 374 -9.22 -41.78 38.77
N THR A 375 -8.40 -41.54 37.74
CA THR A 375 -7.68 -42.59 37.00
C THR A 375 -6.38 -43.06 37.65
N ARG A 376 -5.97 -42.39 38.73
CA ARG A 376 -4.77 -42.68 39.53
C ARG A 376 -5.08 -42.60 41.03
N PRO A 377 -6.08 -43.34 41.55
CA PRO A 377 -6.59 -43.16 42.92
C PRO A 377 -5.55 -43.43 44.02
N GLY A 378 -4.43 -44.10 43.70
CA GLY A 378 -3.33 -44.35 44.64
C GLY A 378 -2.22 -43.30 44.64
N GLN A 379 -2.34 -42.22 43.86
CA GLN A 379 -1.28 -41.23 43.66
C GLN A 379 -1.74 -39.85 44.13
N PRO A 380 -1.45 -39.47 45.38
CA PRO A 380 -1.78 -38.14 45.90
C PRO A 380 -1.14 -37.04 45.05
N LEU A 381 -1.90 -35.98 44.78
CA LEU A 381 -1.43 -34.85 43.97
C LEU A 381 -1.13 -33.63 44.84
N ALA A 382 -0.04 -32.94 44.50
CA ALA A 382 0.33 -31.64 45.08
C ALA A 382 -0.15 -30.49 44.19
N GLY A 383 -0.13 -29.26 44.69
CA GLY A 383 -0.82 -28.14 44.04
C GLY A 383 -2.34 -28.28 44.14
N GLY A 384 -3.08 -27.32 43.64
CA GLY A 384 -4.54 -27.37 43.49
C GLY A 384 -4.95 -26.81 42.14
N PRO A 385 -6.24 -26.81 41.78
CA PRO A 385 -6.71 -26.09 40.60
C PRO A 385 -6.17 -24.66 40.65
N GLN A 386 -5.55 -24.23 39.55
CA GLN A 386 -5.02 -22.88 39.41
C GLN A 386 -5.59 -22.27 38.13
N MET A 387 -4.85 -22.19 37.02
CA MET A 387 -5.35 -21.54 35.80
C MET A 387 -6.44 -22.38 35.14
N VAL A 388 -7.59 -21.77 34.84
CA VAL A 388 -8.81 -22.37 34.31
C VAL A 388 -9.11 -21.79 32.94
N GLU A 389 -9.19 -22.64 31.93
CA GLU A 389 -9.57 -22.26 30.57
C GLU A 389 -10.84 -23.00 30.15
N VAL A 390 -11.87 -22.25 29.77
CA VAL A 390 -13.16 -22.80 29.34
C VAL A 390 -13.23 -22.81 27.82
N SER A 391 -13.56 -23.97 27.24
CA SER A 391 -13.81 -24.07 25.81
C SER A 391 -14.95 -23.14 25.37
N ARG A 392 -14.87 -22.61 24.14
CA ARG A 392 -15.84 -21.62 23.64
C ARG A 392 -17.29 -22.10 23.64
N ASP A 393 -17.52 -23.39 23.41
CA ASP A 393 -18.87 -23.97 23.43
C ASP A 393 -19.36 -24.29 24.87
N GLY A 394 -18.55 -24.00 25.89
CA GLY A 394 -18.87 -24.12 27.31
C GLY A 394 -18.91 -25.55 27.84
N LYS A 395 -18.48 -26.56 27.06
CA LYS A 395 -18.65 -27.97 27.43
C LYS A 395 -17.44 -28.62 28.08
N ARG A 396 -16.28 -27.98 28.00
CA ARG A 396 -14.99 -28.49 28.49
C ARG A 396 -14.27 -27.41 29.27
N VAL A 397 -13.68 -27.80 30.40
CA VAL A 397 -12.89 -26.93 31.27
C VAL A 397 -11.54 -27.58 31.49
N TYR A 398 -10.47 -26.87 31.16
CA TYR A 398 -9.10 -27.34 31.35
C TYR A 398 -8.48 -26.55 32.48
N PHE A 399 -7.65 -27.20 33.30
CA PHE A 399 -6.88 -26.47 34.29
C PHE A 399 -5.58 -27.15 34.67
N THR A 400 -4.68 -26.34 35.23
CA THR A 400 -3.32 -26.68 35.68
C THR A 400 -3.14 -26.38 37.17
N ASN A 401 -1.91 -26.50 37.68
CA ASN A 401 -1.67 -26.63 39.11
C ASN A 401 -0.58 -25.76 39.74
N SER A 402 0.06 -24.86 39.00
CA SER A 402 1.08 -23.97 39.56
C SER A 402 0.57 -22.54 39.60
N LEU A 403 0.81 -21.85 40.71
CA LEU A 403 0.52 -20.44 40.88
C LEU A 403 1.74 -19.62 40.48
N TYR A 404 2.72 -19.52 41.37
CA TYR A 404 3.94 -18.76 41.15
C TYR A 404 5.05 -19.48 41.92
N GLY A 405 6.24 -19.63 41.33
CA GLY A 405 7.26 -20.56 41.79
C GLY A 405 7.61 -20.45 43.27
N ALA A 406 7.79 -19.23 43.77
CA ALA A 406 8.08 -19.00 45.19
C ALA A 406 6.87 -19.23 46.11
N TRP A 407 5.64 -18.97 45.63
CA TRP A 407 4.41 -19.16 46.40
C TRP A 407 4.03 -20.63 46.46
N ASP A 408 4.20 -21.35 45.35
CA ASP A 408 4.09 -22.80 45.30
C ASP A 408 4.99 -23.46 46.35
N ASP A 409 6.25 -23.00 46.47
CA ASP A 409 7.20 -23.55 47.44
C ASP A 409 6.77 -23.24 48.90
N GLN A 410 6.05 -22.14 49.15
CA GLN A 410 5.53 -21.80 50.48
C GLN A 410 4.30 -22.61 50.86
N PHE A 411 3.34 -22.78 49.95
CA PHE A 411 2.10 -23.53 50.22
C PHE A 411 2.27 -25.04 50.08
N TYR A 412 3.19 -25.47 49.21
CA TYR A 412 3.50 -26.86 48.90
C TYR A 412 5.02 -27.07 48.98
N PRO A 413 5.62 -27.12 50.19
CA PRO A 413 7.07 -27.19 50.38
C PRO A 413 7.74 -28.44 49.80
N ASP A 414 6.97 -29.52 49.62
CA ASP A 414 7.42 -30.75 48.96
C ASP A 414 7.36 -30.66 47.41
N GLY A 415 6.98 -29.50 46.89
CA GLY A 415 6.76 -29.23 45.47
C GLY A 415 5.32 -29.51 45.02
N VAL A 416 4.91 -28.84 43.93
CA VAL A 416 3.58 -28.98 43.32
C VAL A 416 3.52 -30.05 42.22
N GLY A 417 4.67 -30.48 41.69
CA GLY A 417 4.71 -31.30 40.47
C GLY A 417 4.12 -30.56 39.27
N ALA A 418 3.77 -31.30 38.21
CA ALA A 418 3.19 -30.75 37.00
C ALA A 418 2.02 -31.63 36.57
N TRP A 419 0.82 -31.07 36.49
CA TRP A 419 -0.31 -31.78 35.93
C TRP A 419 -1.34 -30.87 35.26
N MET A 420 -2.01 -31.41 34.26
CA MET A 420 -3.10 -30.78 33.53
C MET A 420 -4.25 -31.79 33.38
N THR A 421 -5.47 -31.34 33.59
CA THR A 421 -6.67 -32.18 33.47
C THR A 421 -7.78 -31.43 32.74
N LYS A 422 -8.84 -32.17 32.37
CA LYS A 422 -10.04 -31.64 31.71
C LYS A 422 -11.29 -32.16 32.40
N LEU A 423 -12.27 -31.29 32.58
CA LEU A 423 -13.63 -31.63 32.97
C LEU A 423 -14.58 -31.50 31.80
N ASP A 424 -15.57 -32.38 31.75
CA ASP A 424 -16.75 -32.23 30.91
C ASP A 424 -17.88 -31.58 31.71
N VAL A 425 -18.62 -30.67 31.05
CA VAL A 425 -19.69 -29.87 31.65
C VAL A 425 -21.06 -30.41 31.19
N ALA A 426 -21.95 -30.67 32.15
CA ALA A 426 -23.30 -31.11 31.86
C ALA A 426 -24.20 -29.94 31.39
N LYS A 427 -25.17 -30.24 30.51
CA LYS A 427 -26.07 -29.26 29.86
C LYS A 427 -26.89 -28.38 30.84
N GLY A 428 -27.05 -28.80 32.08
CA GLY A 428 -27.78 -28.08 33.13
C GLY A 428 -26.92 -27.53 34.26
N GLY A 429 -25.59 -27.58 34.13
CA GLY A 429 -24.66 -27.41 35.25
C GLY A 429 -24.25 -28.76 35.85
N GLY A 430 -23.08 -28.80 36.46
CA GLY A 430 -22.38 -30.00 36.89
C GLY A 430 -21.11 -30.23 36.05
N ILE A 431 -20.06 -30.70 36.72
CA ILE A 431 -18.73 -30.95 36.15
C ILE A 431 -18.21 -32.31 36.59
N SER A 432 -17.50 -33.00 35.71
CA SER A 432 -16.87 -34.31 35.98
C SER A 432 -15.58 -34.48 35.18
N PHE A 433 -14.59 -35.20 35.70
CA PHE A 433 -13.33 -35.46 35.01
C PHE A 433 -13.52 -36.26 33.71
N ASP A 434 -12.82 -35.88 32.64
CA ASP A 434 -12.58 -36.80 31.52
C ASP A 434 -11.40 -37.69 31.89
N GLU A 435 -11.70 -38.94 32.23
CA GLU A 435 -10.72 -39.93 32.63
C GLU A 435 -9.64 -40.21 31.58
N ARG A 436 -9.88 -39.87 30.30
CA ARG A 436 -8.89 -40.04 29.23
C ARG A 436 -7.91 -38.88 29.11
N PHE A 437 -8.13 -37.78 29.83
CA PHE A 437 -7.34 -36.56 29.74
C PHE A 437 -6.73 -36.18 31.10
N PHE A 438 -5.57 -36.75 31.38
CA PHE A 438 -4.78 -36.42 32.56
C PHE A 438 -3.29 -36.56 32.22
N LEU A 439 -2.59 -35.43 32.20
CA LEU A 439 -1.17 -35.34 31.89
C LEU A 439 -0.41 -35.03 33.17
N GLU A 440 0.73 -35.67 33.40
CA GLU A 440 1.51 -35.47 34.62
C GLU A 440 3.02 -35.66 34.45
N GLY A 441 3.79 -35.03 35.34
CA GLY A 441 5.19 -35.38 35.62
C GLY A 441 6.14 -35.26 34.42
N GLU A 442 6.76 -36.39 34.05
CA GLU A 442 7.82 -36.48 33.03
C GLU A 442 7.38 -36.02 31.63
N GLU A 443 6.07 -36.05 31.32
CA GLU A 443 5.55 -35.51 30.07
C GLU A 443 5.94 -34.03 29.89
N PHE A 444 6.02 -33.29 30.99
CA PHE A 444 6.41 -31.88 31.03
C PHE A 444 7.90 -31.66 31.29
N ARG A 445 8.70 -32.74 31.31
CA ARG A 445 10.16 -32.71 31.45
C ARG A 445 10.63 -31.92 32.68
N GLY A 446 9.95 -32.08 33.80
CA GLY A 446 10.27 -31.43 35.08
C GLY A 446 9.86 -29.95 35.19
N ARG A 447 9.14 -29.39 34.22
CA ARG A 447 8.60 -28.03 34.27
C ARG A 447 7.24 -28.00 34.96
N ARG A 448 6.95 -26.94 35.73
CA ARG A 448 5.63 -26.66 36.33
C ARG A 448 4.71 -26.00 35.30
N LEU A 449 3.39 -26.13 35.45
CA LEU A 449 2.41 -25.66 34.47
C LEU A 449 1.54 -24.53 35.01
N HIS A 450 1.48 -23.44 34.27
CA HIS A 450 0.68 -22.27 34.61
C HIS A 450 -0.49 -22.11 33.63
N GLN A 451 -0.49 -21.13 32.72
CA GLN A 451 -1.67 -20.89 31.87
C GLN A 451 -1.79 -21.90 30.72
N SER A 452 -3.01 -22.28 30.38
CA SER A 452 -3.33 -22.94 29.11
C SER A 452 -4.21 -22.06 28.22
N SER A 453 -3.94 -22.00 26.91
CA SER A 453 -4.80 -21.33 25.93
C SER A 453 -5.24 -22.33 24.85
N ASN A 454 -6.56 -22.54 24.75
CA ASN A 454 -7.16 -23.47 23.81
C ASN A 454 -7.28 -22.86 22.41
N SER A 455 -6.84 -23.59 21.39
CA SER A 455 -6.80 -23.08 20.03
C SER A 455 -7.25 -24.10 18.98
N LEU A 456 -7.79 -23.55 17.90
CA LEU A 456 -7.94 -24.26 16.64
C LEU A 456 -6.63 -24.12 15.86
N PRO A 457 -6.04 -25.19 15.32
CA PRO A 457 -4.95 -25.04 14.38
C PRO A 457 -5.47 -24.21 13.20
N PRO A 458 -4.77 -23.14 12.77
CA PRO A 458 -5.11 -22.44 11.54
C PRO A 458 -5.23 -23.44 10.41
N LEU A 459 -6.34 -23.37 9.66
CA LEU A 459 -6.60 -24.27 8.54
C LEU A 459 -5.40 -24.25 7.57
N ARG A 460 -4.64 -25.35 7.52
CA ARG A 460 -3.52 -25.53 6.59
C ARG A 460 -4.02 -25.36 5.16
N ARG A 461 -3.48 -24.39 4.43
CA ARG A 461 -3.29 -24.51 2.98
C ARG A 461 -1.93 -25.18 2.77
N GLN A 462 -1.92 -26.38 2.16
CA GLN A 462 -0.67 -27.00 1.69
C GLN A 462 -0.01 -26.08 0.66
N GLN A 463 1.17 -25.55 1.00
CA GLN A 463 2.11 -24.94 0.05
C GLN A 463 3.48 -25.58 0.28
N THR A 464 4.03 -26.19 -0.77
CA THR A 464 5.31 -26.90 -0.77
C THR A 464 6.47 -25.90 -0.82
N ILE A 465 7.41 -26.00 0.12
CA ILE A 465 8.56 -25.10 0.26
C ILE A 465 9.71 -25.60 -0.64
N THR A 466 10.20 -24.75 -1.55
CA THR A 466 11.56 -24.83 -2.09
C THR A 466 12.37 -23.64 -1.56
N ASN A 467 13.55 -23.93 -1.01
CA ASN A 467 14.52 -22.95 -0.51
C ASN A 467 15.32 -22.37 -1.69
N MET A 468 15.55 -21.04 -1.68
CA MET A 468 16.64 -20.40 -2.42
C MET A 468 17.37 -19.41 -1.49
N PRO A 469 18.69 -19.22 -1.63
CA PRO A 469 19.53 -18.50 -0.68
C PRO A 469 19.73 -17.01 -1.07
N GLY A 470 19.67 -16.11 -0.09
CA GLY A 470 20.02 -14.70 -0.24
C GLY A 470 18.94 -13.76 0.31
N GLY A 471 19.08 -13.35 1.57
CA GLY A 471 18.11 -12.51 2.27
C GLY A 471 18.25 -11.00 1.99
N ALA A 472 17.11 -10.35 1.79
CA ALA A 472 16.85 -8.96 2.14
C ALA A 472 15.36 -8.86 2.55
N VAL A 473 15.11 -8.41 3.79
CA VAL A 473 13.75 -8.20 4.33
C VAL A 473 13.31 -6.77 4.00
N LEU A 474 12.18 -6.63 3.29
CA LEU A 474 11.58 -5.32 2.96
C LEU A 474 10.88 -4.73 4.20
N THR A 475 11.31 -3.55 4.66
CA THR A 475 10.62 -2.73 5.68
C THR A 475 9.47 -1.93 5.04
N THR A 476 8.34 -1.78 5.73
CA THR A 476 7.15 -1.02 5.26
C THR A 476 6.83 0.15 6.19
N THR A 477 6.20 1.21 5.66
CA THR A 477 5.82 2.41 6.43
C THR A 477 4.32 2.68 6.42
N THR A 478 3.77 3.03 7.58
CA THR A 478 2.37 3.46 7.78
C THR A 478 2.20 4.98 7.68
N ASN A 479 3.30 5.74 7.55
CA ASN A 479 3.22 7.20 7.41
C ASN A 479 3.03 7.59 5.93
N PRO A 480 1.85 8.11 5.53
CA PRO A 480 1.58 8.49 4.14
C PRO A 480 2.44 9.65 3.62
N GLU A 481 3.15 10.37 4.51
CA GLU A 481 4.15 11.38 4.16
C GLU A 481 5.57 10.83 3.98
N ARG A 482 5.86 9.60 4.45
CA ARG A 482 7.22 8.99 4.42
C ARG A 482 7.44 7.96 3.29
N VAL A 483 6.43 7.76 2.45
CA VAL A 483 6.35 6.71 1.40
C VAL A 483 7.39 6.83 0.27
N GLU A 484 8.14 7.94 0.17
CA GLU A 484 9.07 8.16 -0.94
C GLU A 484 10.43 8.68 -0.47
N ALA A 485 11.52 8.13 -1.02
CA ALA A 485 12.87 8.48 -0.61
C ALA A 485 13.27 9.92 -1.04
N PRO A 486 14.04 10.66 -0.21
CA PRO A 486 14.49 12.01 -0.54
C PRO A 486 15.38 12.02 -1.80
N VAL A 487 15.18 13.06 -2.61
CA VAL A 487 15.69 13.11 -3.99
C VAL A 487 17.10 13.68 -4.05
N THR A 488 18.03 12.94 -4.66
CA THR A 488 19.40 13.41 -4.92
C THR A 488 19.50 14.20 -6.22
N LEU A 489 20.51 15.07 -6.36
CA LEU A 489 20.78 15.80 -7.62
C LEU A 489 20.96 14.84 -8.82
N LYS A 490 21.55 13.66 -8.58
CA LYS A 490 21.69 12.59 -9.57
C LYS A 490 20.32 12.07 -10.06
N ALA A 491 19.36 11.90 -9.15
CA ALA A 491 17.99 11.50 -9.47
C ALA A 491 17.31 12.52 -10.41
N TYR A 492 17.49 13.82 -10.10
CA TYR A 492 16.98 14.91 -10.93
C TYR A 492 17.58 14.88 -12.34
N LEU A 493 18.91 14.75 -12.45
CA LEU A 493 19.59 14.71 -13.75
C LEU A 493 19.16 13.51 -14.60
N LEU A 494 18.95 12.34 -13.99
CA LEU A 494 18.45 11.15 -14.69
C LEU A 494 17.01 11.36 -15.23
N CYS A 495 16.15 11.99 -14.43
CA CYS A 495 14.77 12.28 -14.84
C CYS A 495 14.71 13.38 -15.92
N VAL A 496 15.58 14.39 -15.83
CA VAL A 496 15.69 15.46 -16.84
C VAL A 496 16.19 14.92 -18.17
N PHE A 497 17.10 13.94 -18.17
CA PHE A 497 17.54 13.30 -19.41
C PHE A 497 16.39 12.60 -20.13
N ALA A 498 15.49 11.91 -19.40
CA ALA A 498 14.33 11.27 -20.02
C ALA A 498 13.41 12.27 -20.75
N SER A 499 13.35 13.52 -20.29
CA SER A 499 12.62 14.60 -20.98
C SER A 499 13.15 14.89 -22.40
N PHE A 500 14.41 14.57 -22.72
CA PHE A 500 14.99 14.81 -24.05
C PHE A 500 14.24 14.09 -25.18
N GLY A 501 13.47 13.03 -24.87
CA GLY A 501 12.54 12.43 -25.82
C GLY A 501 11.52 13.42 -26.39
N GLY A 502 11.25 14.52 -25.70
CA GLY A 502 10.44 15.63 -26.21
C GLY A 502 11.10 16.36 -27.37
N ILE A 503 12.42 16.58 -27.35
CA ILE A 503 13.13 17.28 -28.46
C ILE A 503 12.92 16.52 -29.76
N PHE A 504 13.04 15.20 -29.69
CA PHE A 504 12.83 14.31 -30.81
C PHE A 504 11.43 14.51 -31.43
N PHE A 505 10.38 14.49 -30.62
CA PHE A 505 9.01 14.70 -31.09
C PHE A 505 8.78 16.14 -31.61
N GLY A 506 9.21 17.14 -30.84
CA GLY A 506 9.05 18.55 -31.21
C GLY A 506 9.78 18.90 -32.50
N TYR A 507 10.96 18.31 -32.72
CA TYR A 507 11.71 18.52 -33.94
C TYR A 507 10.96 17.99 -35.15
N ASP A 508 10.46 16.75 -35.11
CA ASP A 508 9.69 16.19 -36.25
C ASP A 508 8.44 17.02 -36.57
N SER A 509 7.74 17.47 -35.52
CA SER A 509 6.60 18.37 -35.65
C SER A 509 6.94 19.73 -36.24
N GLY A 510 8.11 20.27 -35.92
CA GLY A 510 8.51 21.63 -36.31
C GLY A 510 9.07 21.73 -37.73
N TYR A 511 9.85 20.74 -38.18
CA TYR A 511 10.56 20.91 -39.45
C TYR A 511 9.61 20.78 -40.66
N MET A 512 8.55 19.97 -40.54
CA MET A 512 7.64 19.72 -41.67
C MET A 512 6.92 21.00 -42.10
N ASN A 513 6.47 21.84 -41.15
CA ASN A 513 5.88 23.15 -41.45
C ASN A 513 6.82 24.02 -42.31
N GLY A 514 8.13 24.00 -42.02
CA GLY A 514 9.14 24.70 -42.82
C GLY A 514 9.34 24.06 -44.19
N VAL A 515 9.55 22.75 -44.25
CA VAL A 515 9.83 22.01 -45.50
C VAL A 515 8.70 22.14 -46.53
N LEU A 516 7.44 22.11 -46.10
CA LEU A 516 6.28 22.31 -46.99
C LEU A 516 6.24 23.70 -47.65
N GLY A 517 6.92 24.69 -47.05
CA GLY A 517 7.05 26.05 -47.57
C GLY A 517 8.34 26.31 -48.36
N MET A 518 9.23 25.32 -48.50
CA MET A 518 10.50 25.50 -49.20
C MET A 518 10.33 25.41 -50.71
N ASN A 519 10.88 26.40 -51.43
CA ASN A 519 10.73 26.51 -52.89
C ASN A 519 11.17 25.26 -53.66
N TYR A 520 12.33 24.70 -53.31
CA TYR A 520 12.82 23.49 -53.97
C TYR A 520 11.91 22.27 -53.71
N PHE A 521 11.36 22.14 -52.51
CA PHE A 521 10.47 21.02 -52.14
C PHE A 521 9.12 21.11 -52.87
N VAL A 522 8.57 22.31 -53.00
CA VAL A 522 7.35 22.59 -53.79
C VAL A 522 7.60 22.26 -55.26
N SER A 523 8.72 22.75 -55.83
CA SER A 523 9.08 22.48 -57.23
C SER A 523 9.25 20.98 -57.51
N LEU A 524 9.89 20.25 -56.59
CA LEU A 524 10.12 18.80 -56.72
C LEU A 524 8.82 17.98 -56.80
N HIS A 525 7.78 18.36 -56.05
CA HIS A 525 6.52 17.58 -55.96
C HIS A 525 5.40 18.10 -56.87
N THR A 526 5.46 19.36 -57.31
CA THR A 526 4.49 19.95 -58.25
C THR A 526 4.99 19.94 -59.70
N GLY A 527 6.31 19.84 -59.91
CA GLY A 527 6.94 20.03 -61.22
C GLY A 527 6.95 21.48 -61.70
N LEU A 528 6.45 22.43 -60.90
CA LEU A 528 6.41 23.85 -61.25
C LEU A 528 7.81 24.49 -61.07
N PRO A 529 8.22 25.40 -61.98
CA PRO A 529 9.46 26.16 -61.81
C PRO A 529 9.36 27.13 -60.63
N ILE A 530 10.48 27.33 -59.92
CA ILE A 530 10.54 28.30 -58.81
C ILE A 530 10.26 29.72 -59.36
N PRO A 531 9.29 30.47 -58.81
CA PRO A 531 8.96 31.81 -59.28
C PRO A 531 10.17 32.76 -59.21
N GLY A 532 10.45 33.46 -60.31
CA GLY A 532 11.47 34.52 -60.36
C GLY A 532 10.96 35.85 -59.79
N ALA A 533 11.83 36.86 -59.67
CA ALA A 533 11.47 38.18 -59.15
C ALA A 533 10.34 38.90 -59.91
N ASN A 534 10.07 38.49 -61.16
CA ASN A 534 9.07 39.05 -62.06
C ASN A 534 7.80 38.17 -62.20
N ALA A 535 7.62 37.14 -61.36
CA ALA A 535 6.44 36.29 -61.40
C ALA A 535 5.18 37.06 -61.01
N THR A 536 4.07 36.81 -61.69
CA THR A 536 2.78 37.43 -61.38
C THR A 536 2.25 36.96 -60.01
N ALA A 537 1.37 37.76 -59.40
CA ALA A 537 0.74 37.39 -58.13
C ALA A 537 -0.03 36.05 -58.23
N ALA A 538 -0.62 35.76 -59.39
CA ALA A 538 -1.31 34.49 -59.65
C ALA A 538 -0.34 33.30 -59.77
N GLU A 539 0.81 33.46 -60.44
CA GLU A 539 1.85 32.42 -60.53
C GLU A 539 2.47 32.12 -59.17
N THR A 540 2.69 33.16 -58.35
CA THR A 540 3.22 33.02 -57.00
C THR A 540 2.20 32.35 -56.07
N ALA A 541 0.91 32.66 -56.20
CA ALA A 541 -0.16 32.01 -55.43
C ALA A 541 -0.39 30.55 -55.85
N ALA A 542 -0.20 30.23 -57.12
CA ALA A 542 -0.29 28.85 -57.64
C ALA A 542 0.91 27.98 -57.24
N PHE A 543 2.07 28.59 -56.94
CA PHE A 543 3.27 27.90 -56.50
C PHE A 543 3.17 27.44 -55.03
N THR A 544 2.30 26.47 -54.78
CA THR A 544 2.09 25.89 -53.47
C THR A 544 1.72 24.42 -53.59
N LEU A 545 2.00 23.62 -52.56
CA LEU A 545 1.55 22.23 -52.55
C LEU A 545 0.00 22.18 -52.46
N PRO A 546 -0.67 21.32 -53.26
CA PRO A 546 -2.10 21.09 -53.15
C PRO A 546 -2.52 20.70 -51.72
N ALA A 547 -3.72 21.11 -51.31
CA ALA A 547 -4.23 20.86 -49.96
C ALA A 547 -4.18 19.37 -49.57
N TRP A 548 -4.50 18.47 -50.49
CA TRP A 548 -4.44 17.02 -50.25
C TRP A 548 -3.00 16.49 -50.06
N GLN A 549 -2.00 17.06 -50.75
CA GLN A 549 -0.60 16.67 -50.58
C GLN A 549 -0.05 17.16 -49.23
N LYS A 550 -0.31 18.43 -48.89
CA LYS A 550 0.03 18.98 -47.56
C LYS A 550 -0.61 18.15 -46.45
N SER A 551 -1.91 17.89 -46.59
CA SER A 551 -2.70 17.09 -45.65
C SER A 551 -2.12 15.66 -45.53
N LEU A 552 -1.87 14.97 -46.64
CA LEU A 552 -1.33 13.60 -46.63
C LEU A 552 0.07 13.52 -46.02
N ILE A 553 1.00 14.38 -46.45
CA ILE A 553 2.38 14.38 -45.96
C ILE A 553 2.39 14.64 -44.45
N THR A 554 1.64 15.64 -43.97
CA THR A 554 1.67 15.99 -42.54
C THR A 554 0.93 14.98 -41.68
N SER A 555 -0.27 14.55 -42.07
CA SER A 555 -1.16 13.70 -41.23
C SER A 555 -0.77 12.23 -41.19
N VAL A 556 -0.09 11.69 -42.21
CA VAL A 556 0.27 10.25 -42.25
C VAL A 556 1.23 9.88 -41.12
N LEU A 557 2.06 10.82 -40.68
CA LEU A 557 2.86 10.65 -39.48
C LEU A 557 1.95 10.37 -38.28
N SER A 558 0.99 11.25 -38.01
CA SER A 558 0.04 11.13 -36.90
C SER A 558 -0.77 9.82 -36.97
N ALA A 559 -1.11 9.35 -38.18
CA ALA A 559 -1.71 8.03 -38.37
C ALA A 559 -0.77 6.88 -37.97
N GLY A 560 0.50 6.93 -38.39
CA GLY A 560 1.52 5.98 -37.93
C GLY A 560 1.72 6.04 -36.42
N THR A 561 1.71 7.24 -35.83
CA THR A 561 1.85 7.48 -34.40
C THR A 561 0.67 6.93 -33.60
N PHE A 562 -0.55 6.99 -34.13
CA PHE A 562 -1.74 6.37 -33.54
C PHE A 562 -1.57 4.86 -33.36
N PHE A 563 -1.23 4.15 -34.44
CA PHE A 563 -1.01 2.71 -34.37
C PHE A 563 0.24 2.35 -33.57
N GLY A 564 1.31 3.14 -33.73
CA GLY A 564 2.53 3.02 -32.96
C GLY A 564 2.28 3.12 -31.45
N ALA A 565 1.49 4.08 -31.01
CA ALA A 565 1.16 4.26 -29.59
C ALA A 565 0.39 3.06 -29.01
N ILE A 566 -0.57 2.50 -29.76
CA ILE A 566 -1.34 1.31 -29.35
C ILE A 566 -0.41 0.11 -29.18
N ILE A 567 0.42 -0.19 -30.20
CA ILE A 567 1.36 -1.32 -30.18
C ILE A 567 2.41 -1.14 -29.07
N ALA A 568 2.88 0.08 -28.86
CA ALA A 568 3.88 0.38 -27.85
C ALA A 568 3.41 0.06 -26.44
N GLY A 569 2.11 0.22 -26.14
CA GLY A 569 1.54 -0.16 -24.84
C GLY A 569 1.78 -1.62 -24.50
N ASP A 570 1.56 -2.52 -25.47
CA ASP A 570 1.82 -3.95 -25.30
C ASP A 570 3.32 -4.25 -25.22
N LEU A 571 4.12 -3.68 -26.13
CA LEU A 571 5.57 -3.92 -26.14
C LEU A 571 6.26 -3.41 -24.88
N ALA A 572 5.81 -2.29 -24.31
CA ALA A 572 6.34 -1.75 -23.06
C ALA A 572 6.02 -2.63 -21.85
N ASP A 573 4.92 -3.39 -21.90
CA ASP A 573 4.63 -4.43 -20.93
C ASP A 573 5.48 -5.68 -21.16
N TYR A 574 5.73 -6.09 -22.41
CA TYR A 574 6.53 -7.29 -22.72
C TYR A 574 8.03 -7.09 -22.46
N PHE A 575 8.64 -6.07 -23.07
CA PHE A 575 10.09 -5.87 -23.13
C PHE A 575 10.63 -4.83 -22.15
N GLY A 576 9.76 -4.01 -21.55
CA GLY A 576 10.17 -2.89 -20.68
C GLY A 576 10.14 -1.54 -21.41
N ARG A 577 10.18 -0.45 -20.64
CA ARG A 577 9.96 0.90 -21.16
C ARG A 577 11.16 1.33 -22.01
N ARG A 578 12.38 1.09 -21.53
CA ARG A 578 13.62 1.50 -22.19
C ARG A 578 13.81 0.85 -23.56
N ILE A 579 13.66 -0.47 -23.63
CA ILE A 579 13.85 -1.22 -24.89
C ILE A 579 12.80 -0.83 -25.92
N THR A 580 11.57 -0.57 -25.49
CA THR A 580 10.49 -0.11 -26.37
C THR A 580 10.81 1.26 -26.97
N ILE A 581 11.32 2.21 -26.17
CA ILE A 581 11.74 3.53 -26.67
C ILE A 581 12.92 3.39 -27.64
N ILE A 582 13.94 2.57 -27.32
CA ILE A 582 15.09 2.32 -28.20
C ILE A 582 14.64 1.69 -29.53
N SER A 583 13.71 0.75 -29.48
CA SER A 583 13.12 0.14 -30.69
C SER A 583 12.37 1.18 -31.52
N GLY A 584 11.66 2.10 -30.87
CA GLY A 584 11.05 3.28 -31.50
C GLY A 584 12.08 4.17 -32.20
N CYS A 585 13.23 4.43 -31.59
CA CYS A 585 14.33 5.18 -32.22
C CYS A 585 14.87 4.46 -33.47
N ILE A 586 14.97 3.13 -33.46
CA ILE A 586 15.42 2.34 -34.62
C ILE A 586 14.38 2.41 -35.74
N ILE A 587 13.10 2.16 -35.45
CA ILE A 587 12.00 2.25 -36.42
C ILE A 587 11.94 3.66 -37.02
N PHE A 588 12.05 4.69 -36.19
CA PHE A 588 12.07 6.06 -36.66
C PHE A 588 13.28 6.36 -37.54
N THR A 589 14.47 5.87 -37.19
CA THR A 589 15.69 6.00 -38.00
C THR A 589 15.47 5.38 -39.40
N VAL A 590 14.83 4.21 -39.48
CA VAL A 590 14.46 3.61 -40.78
C VAL A 590 13.53 4.52 -41.56
N GLY A 591 12.51 5.10 -40.92
CA GLY A 591 11.62 6.08 -41.55
C GLY A 591 12.35 7.34 -42.05
N CYS A 592 13.29 7.88 -41.26
CA CYS A 592 14.13 9.00 -41.66
C CYS A 592 15.03 8.67 -42.85
N ILE A 593 15.61 7.45 -42.90
CA ILE A 593 16.41 7.00 -44.05
C ILE A 593 15.56 7.03 -45.33
N LEU A 594 14.32 6.54 -45.28
CA LEU A 594 13.40 6.58 -46.43
C LEU A 594 13.02 8.01 -46.83
N GLN A 595 12.81 8.91 -45.86
CA GLN A 595 12.51 10.32 -46.13
C GLN A 595 13.71 11.06 -46.76
N VAL A 596 14.94 10.81 -46.29
CA VAL A 596 16.17 11.40 -46.88
C VAL A 596 16.45 10.81 -48.27
N ALA A 597 16.24 9.50 -48.44
CA ALA A 597 16.40 8.80 -49.71
C ALA A 597 15.34 9.20 -50.75
N SER A 598 14.25 9.84 -50.33
CA SER A 598 13.25 10.38 -51.25
C SER A 598 13.92 11.31 -52.26
N SER A 599 13.69 11.05 -53.54
CA SER A 599 14.26 11.82 -54.65
C SER A 599 13.20 12.27 -55.65
N THR A 600 12.13 11.50 -55.81
CA THR A 600 11.00 11.80 -56.71
C THR A 600 9.72 11.11 -56.20
N GLY A 601 8.59 11.82 -56.29
CA GLY A 601 7.26 11.30 -55.95
C GLY A 601 6.94 11.22 -54.45
N LEU A 602 5.66 11.08 -54.13
CA LEU A 602 5.16 11.10 -52.75
C LEU A 602 5.36 9.78 -52.00
N GLY A 603 5.60 8.66 -52.70
CA GLY A 603 5.58 7.32 -52.11
C GLY A 603 6.59 7.13 -50.97
N LEU A 604 7.87 7.44 -51.22
CA LEU A 604 8.95 7.25 -50.23
C LEU A 604 8.82 8.21 -49.03
N ILE A 605 8.43 9.46 -49.27
CA ILE A 605 8.26 10.43 -48.18
C ILE A 605 7.04 10.09 -47.32
N VAL A 606 5.92 9.64 -47.92
CA VAL A 606 4.73 9.19 -47.20
C VAL A 606 5.00 7.90 -46.43
N ALA A 607 5.62 6.91 -47.06
CA ALA A 607 5.99 5.65 -46.40
C ALA A 607 7.00 5.89 -45.26
N GLY A 608 8.01 6.72 -45.51
CA GLY A 608 9.00 7.11 -44.51
C GLY A 608 8.36 7.86 -43.34
N ARG A 609 7.40 8.76 -43.58
CA ARG A 609 6.66 9.43 -42.51
C ARG A 609 5.72 8.50 -41.74
N LEU A 610 5.07 7.55 -42.41
CA LEU A 610 4.27 6.54 -41.73
C LEU A 610 5.14 5.71 -40.77
N ILE A 611 6.29 5.23 -41.24
CA ILE A 611 7.23 4.44 -40.44
C ILE A 611 7.85 5.28 -39.32
N SER A 612 8.25 6.52 -39.60
CA SER A 612 8.68 7.47 -38.56
C SER A 612 7.57 7.70 -37.54
N GLY A 613 6.32 7.78 -37.97
CA GLY A 613 5.14 7.87 -37.10
C GLY A 613 5.05 6.70 -36.13
N PHE A 614 5.23 5.45 -36.58
CA PHE A 614 5.30 4.29 -35.67
C PHE A 614 6.37 4.48 -34.59
N GLY A 615 7.57 4.93 -34.98
CA GLY A 615 8.65 5.23 -34.03
C GLY A 615 8.31 6.35 -33.04
N VAL A 616 7.72 7.46 -33.50
CA VAL A 616 7.23 8.54 -32.64
C VAL A 616 6.14 8.04 -31.70
N GLY A 617 5.29 7.11 -32.13
CA GLY A 617 4.22 6.53 -31.31
C GLY A 617 4.77 5.74 -30.14
N PHE A 618 5.82 4.95 -30.40
CA PHE A 618 6.55 4.21 -29.38
C PHE A 618 7.18 5.14 -28.35
N ILE A 619 7.83 6.20 -28.82
CA ILE A 619 8.54 7.14 -27.95
C ILE A 619 7.55 7.96 -27.13
N SER A 620 6.58 8.62 -27.77
CA SER A 620 5.66 9.56 -27.10
C SER A 620 4.75 8.88 -26.07
N ALA A 621 4.29 7.66 -26.32
CA ALA A 621 3.47 6.93 -25.35
C ALA A 621 4.27 6.46 -24.13
N ILE A 622 5.49 5.95 -24.37
CA ILE A 622 6.25 5.22 -23.34
C ILE A 622 7.19 6.13 -22.57
N ILE A 623 7.67 7.23 -23.15
CA ILE A 623 8.54 8.18 -22.45
C ILE A 623 7.80 8.87 -21.29
N ILE A 624 6.53 9.24 -21.49
CA ILE A 624 5.69 9.84 -20.44
C ILE A 624 5.46 8.86 -19.30
N LEU A 625 5.13 7.62 -19.65
CA LEU A 625 4.96 6.53 -18.69
C LEU A 625 6.26 6.29 -17.89
N TYR A 626 7.39 6.21 -18.59
CA TYR A 626 8.69 6.00 -17.98
C TYR A 626 9.04 7.14 -17.01
N MET A 627 8.83 8.39 -17.42
CA MET A 627 9.08 9.57 -16.59
C MET A 627 8.19 9.61 -15.35
N SER A 628 6.89 9.31 -15.47
CA SER A 628 5.98 9.31 -14.30
C SER A 628 6.30 8.19 -13.30
N GLU A 629 6.84 7.05 -13.78
CA GLU A 629 7.23 5.93 -12.94
C GLU A 629 8.56 6.13 -12.20
N ILE A 630 9.47 7.00 -12.68
CA ILE A 630 10.76 7.27 -12.04
C ILE A 630 10.78 8.61 -11.27
N ALA A 631 9.91 9.56 -11.61
CA ALA A 631 9.91 10.89 -11.04
C ALA A 631 9.35 10.94 -9.59
N PRO A 632 10.00 11.69 -8.68
CA PRO A 632 9.53 11.86 -7.31
C PRO A 632 8.21 12.65 -7.22
N ARG A 633 7.27 12.27 -6.34
CA ARG A 633 5.90 12.84 -6.26
C ARG A 633 5.87 14.35 -6.05
N LYS A 634 6.81 14.91 -5.29
CA LYS A 634 6.86 16.36 -4.96
C LYS A 634 7.17 17.26 -6.18
N VAL A 635 7.78 16.68 -7.20
CA VAL A 635 8.29 17.39 -8.39
C VAL A 635 7.91 16.66 -9.69
N ARG A 636 7.03 15.66 -9.61
CA ARG A 636 6.63 14.81 -10.74
C ARG A 636 6.04 15.65 -11.85
N GLY A 637 5.20 16.61 -11.50
CA GLY A 637 4.60 17.53 -12.45
C GLY A 637 5.67 18.37 -13.14
N ALA A 638 6.61 18.96 -12.39
CA ALA A 638 7.70 19.75 -12.96
C ALA A 638 8.63 18.94 -13.89
N ILE A 639 8.97 17.71 -13.52
CA ILE A 639 9.82 16.82 -14.33
C ILE A 639 9.11 16.42 -15.62
N VAL A 640 7.84 15.99 -15.53
CA VAL A 640 7.05 15.59 -16.71
C VAL A 640 6.74 16.80 -17.58
N SER A 641 6.53 18.00 -17.03
CA SER A 641 6.50 19.24 -17.80
C SER A 641 7.80 19.50 -18.56
N GLY A 642 8.94 19.00 -18.05
CA GLY A 642 10.22 19.01 -18.75
C GLY A 642 10.17 18.33 -20.12
N TYR A 643 9.35 17.28 -20.29
CA TYR A 643 9.12 16.68 -21.61
C TYR A 643 8.51 17.71 -22.56
N GLN A 644 7.46 18.41 -22.14
CA GLN A 644 6.85 19.47 -22.95
C GLN A 644 7.85 20.58 -23.27
N PHE A 645 8.70 20.98 -22.32
CA PHE A 645 9.75 21.96 -22.58
C PHE A 645 10.76 21.48 -23.63
N CYS A 646 11.15 20.21 -23.58
CA CYS A 646 11.97 19.60 -24.61
C CYS A 646 11.25 19.57 -25.97
N VAL A 647 9.93 19.33 -26.01
CA VAL A 647 9.12 19.46 -27.24
C VAL A 647 9.21 20.87 -27.82
N THR A 648 9.06 21.90 -26.98
CA THR A 648 9.13 23.29 -27.46
C THR A 648 10.53 23.65 -27.94
N ILE A 649 11.58 23.17 -27.27
CA ILE A 649 12.97 23.29 -27.75
C ILE A 649 13.13 22.59 -29.11
N GLY A 650 12.59 21.38 -29.28
CA GLY A 650 12.62 20.67 -30.56
C GLY A 650 11.97 21.47 -31.70
N LEU A 651 10.79 22.03 -31.44
CA LEU A 651 10.07 22.92 -32.37
C LEU A 651 10.90 24.15 -32.77
N LEU A 652 11.57 24.78 -31.79
CA LEU A 652 12.44 25.93 -32.01
C LEU A 652 13.68 25.54 -32.84
N LEU A 653 14.37 24.44 -32.47
CA LEU A 653 15.55 23.96 -33.19
C LEU A 653 15.21 23.60 -34.64
N ALA A 654 14.08 22.94 -34.87
CA ALA A 654 13.60 22.65 -36.22
C ALA A 654 13.28 23.93 -37.00
N SER A 655 12.66 24.92 -36.37
CA SER A 655 12.38 26.22 -36.98
C SER A 655 13.68 26.96 -37.35
N CYS A 656 14.69 26.95 -36.48
CA CYS A 656 16.02 27.52 -36.76
C CYS A 656 16.70 26.84 -37.96
N VAL A 657 16.65 25.51 -38.02
CA VAL A 657 17.24 24.75 -39.14
C VAL A 657 16.49 25.03 -40.44
N CYS A 658 15.15 25.06 -40.41
CA CYS A 658 14.35 25.39 -41.59
C CYS A 658 14.64 26.81 -42.07
N TYR A 659 14.70 27.79 -41.17
CA TYR A 659 15.09 29.17 -41.49
C TYR A 659 16.49 29.24 -42.11
N GLY A 660 17.45 28.45 -41.61
CA GLY A 660 18.80 28.37 -42.17
C GLY A 660 18.89 27.65 -43.53
N THR A 661 17.89 26.86 -43.90
CA THR A 661 17.89 26.03 -45.13
C THR A 661 16.86 26.47 -46.17
N GLU A 662 15.96 27.42 -45.84
CA GLU A 662 14.87 27.88 -46.70
C GLU A 662 15.33 28.42 -48.06
N ASN A 663 16.48 29.13 -48.07
CA ASN A 663 17.01 29.79 -49.25
C ASN A 663 17.80 28.84 -50.17
N ARG A 664 17.90 27.56 -49.82
CA ARG A 664 18.60 26.57 -50.62
C ARG A 664 17.73 26.10 -51.79
N THR A 665 18.33 26.04 -52.97
CA THR A 665 17.68 25.61 -54.22
C THR A 665 18.11 24.20 -54.65
N ASP A 666 18.70 23.42 -53.73
CA ASP A 666 19.12 22.04 -53.92
C ASP A 666 18.40 21.09 -52.94
N SER A 667 18.58 19.78 -53.13
CA SER A 667 17.96 18.76 -52.27
C SER A 667 18.32 18.87 -50.78
N GLY A 668 19.40 19.58 -50.44
CA GLY A 668 19.76 19.90 -49.06
C GLY A 668 18.72 20.77 -48.33
N SER A 669 17.83 21.49 -49.04
CA SER A 669 16.77 22.30 -48.42
C SER A 669 15.90 21.48 -47.46
N TYR A 670 15.40 20.31 -47.90
CA TYR A 670 14.57 19.44 -47.07
C TYR A 670 15.36 18.27 -46.45
N ARG A 671 16.43 17.79 -47.11
CA ARG A 671 17.21 16.65 -46.59
C ARG A 671 18.01 16.99 -45.34
N ILE A 672 18.54 18.20 -45.20
CA ILE A 672 19.29 18.62 -44.01
C ILE A 672 18.37 18.66 -42.77
N PRO A 673 17.20 19.34 -42.80
CA PRO A 673 16.23 19.27 -41.71
C PRO A 673 15.85 17.83 -41.36
N ILE A 674 15.58 16.99 -42.35
CA ILE A 674 15.19 15.59 -42.09
C ILE A 674 16.35 14.79 -41.47
N ALA A 675 17.59 14.96 -41.96
CA ALA A 675 18.74 14.18 -41.50
C ALA A 675 19.19 14.53 -40.07
N ILE A 676 18.98 15.77 -39.62
CA ILE A 676 19.31 16.16 -38.23
C ILE A 676 18.50 15.34 -37.21
N GLN A 677 17.35 14.78 -37.60
CA GLN A 677 16.58 13.88 -36.75
C GLN A 677 17.37 12.64 -36.28
N PHE A 678 18.35 12.17 -37.08
CA PHE A 678 19.23 11.07 -36.66
C PHE A 678 20.03 11.41 -35.42
N LEU A 679 20.45 12.66 -35.26
CA LEU A 679 21.19 13.12 -34.08
C LEU A 679 20.33 12.94 -32.83
N TRP A 680 19.07 13.35 -32.88
CA TRP A 680 18.14 13.23 -31.75
C TRP A 680 17.81 11.77 -31.44
N ALA A 681 17.60 10.94 -32.48
CA ALA A 681 17.40 9.50 -32.33
C ALA A 681 18.60 8.83 -31.64
N LEU A 682 19.83 9.21 -32.04
CA LEU A 682 21.07 8.68 -31.50
C LEU A 682 21.31 9.15 -30.06
N ILE A 683 21.13 10.44 -29.76
CA ILE A 683 21.26 10.97 -28.40
C ILE A 683 20.27 10.26 -27.46
N LEU A 684 19.00 10.16 -27.86
CA LEU A 684 17.98 9.51 -27.03
C LEU A 684 18.25 8.01 -26.89
N GLY A 685 18.48 7.31 -28.01
CA GLY A 685 18.71 5.87 -28.04
C GLY A 685 19.95 5.45 -27.26
N THR A 686 21.08 6.14 -27.45
CA THR A 686 22.33 5.87 -26.72
C THR A 686 22.24 6.28 -25.27
N GLY A 687 21.69 7.46 -24.95
CA GLY A 687 21.59 7.92 -23.58
C GLY A 687 20.67 7.04 -22.72
N LEU A 688 19.55 6.56 -23.28
CA LEU A 688 18.69 5.58 -22.62
C LEU A 688 19.42 4.26 -22.32
N THR A 689 20.51 3.93 -23.02
CA THR A 689 21.29 2.73 -22.69
C THR A 689 21.97 2.82 -21.31
N PHE A 690 22.20 4.04 -20.83
CA PHE A 690 22.82 4.29 -19.53
C PHE A 690 21.80 4.46 -18.41
N LEU A 691 20.52 4.70 -18.73
CA LEU A 691 19.45 4.87 -17.76
C LEU A 691 18.91 3.51 -17.25
N PRO A 692 18.49 3.45 -15.97
CA PRO A 692 17.88 2.26 -15.41
C PRO A 692 16.44 2.05 -15.93
N GLU A 693 16.00 0.81 -16.02
CA GLU A 693 14.61 0.49 -16.38
C GLU A 693 13.64 0.77 -15.22
N SER A 694 12.36 0.99 -15.50
CA SER A 694 11.35 1.32 -14.48
C SER A 694 11.25 0.30 -13.35
N PRO A 695 11.33 0.72 -12.06
CA PRO A 695 11.11 -0.17 -10.91
C PRO A 695 9.71 -0.81 -10.93
N ARG A 696 8.68 -0.06 -11.35
CA ARG A 696 7.28 -0.52 -11.41
C ARG A 696 7.08 -1.59 -12.48
N TRP A 697 7.81 -1.51 -13.59
CA TRP A 697 7.81 -2.58 -14.60
C TRP A 697 8.45 -3.86 -14.07
N TYR A 698 9.59 -3.75 -13.38
CA TYR A 698 10.23 -4.91 -12.77
C TYR A 698 9.32 -5.61 -11.76
N ILE A 699 8.58 -4.85 -10.94
CA ILE A 699 7.55 -5.40 -10.04
C ILE A 699 6.42 -6.08 -10.83
N LYS A 700 5.91 -5.47 -11.90
CA LYS A 700 4.92 -6.09 -12.79
C LYS A 700 5.40 -7.40 -13.44
N LYS A 701 6.73 -7.58 -13.59
CA LYS A 701 7.37 -8.82 -14.06
C LYS A 701 7.77 -9.79 -12.95
N GLY A 702 7.50 -9.47 -11.68
CA GLY A 702 7.92 -10.27 -10.52
C GLY A 702 9.42 -10.20 -10.21
N ARG A 703 10.18 -9.28 -10.82
CA ARG A 703 11.64 -9.14 -10.67
C ARG A 703 12.00 -8.15 -9.56
N VAL A 704 11.76 -8.52 -8.30
CA VAL A 704 11.90 -7.63 -7.14
C VAL A 704 13.34 -7.10 -6.96
N ASP A 705 14.36 -7.94 -7.08
CA ASP A 705 15.76 -7.51 -6.91
C ASP A 705 16.19 -6.46 -7.94
N ASP A 706 15.72 -6.58 -9.18
CA ASP A 706 15.97 -5.61 -10.24
C ASP A 706 15.23 -4.28 -10.00
N ALA A 707 14.03 -4.37 -9.43
CA ALA A 707 13.29 -3.20 -8.96
C ALA A 707 14.06 -2.47 -7.85
N THR A 708 14.59 -3.18 -6.85
CA THR A 708 15.41 -2.62 -5.77
C THR A 708 16.67 -1.95 -6.31
N ARG A 709 17.37 -2.60 -7.26
CA ARG A 709 18.57 -2.04 -7.90
C ARG A 709 18.26 -0.78 -8.68
N SER A 710 17.17 -0.79 -9.45
CA SER A 710 16.73 0.36 -10.21
C SER A 710 16.34 1.52 -9.30
N LEU A 711 15.50 1.26 -8.30
CA LEU A 711 15.00 2.26 -7.37
C LEU A 711 16.13 2.89 -6.54
N SER A 712 17.08 2.08 -6.05
CA SER A 712 18.29 2.54 -5.37
C SER A 712 19.14 3.45 -6.27
N ARG A 713 19.33 3.12 -7.55
CA ARG A 713 20.08 3.94 -8.50
C ARG A 713 19.37 5.27 -8.82
N ILE A 714 18.05 5.24 -8.92
CA ILE A 714 17.23 6.42 -9.20
C ILE A 714 17.21 7.35 -7.98
N ARG A 715 16.97 6.84 -6.77
CA ARG A 715 16.88 7.67 -5.55
C ARG A 715 18.26 8.06 -4.99
N GLY A 716 19.31 7.32 -5.32
CA GLY A 716 20.68 7.58 -4.86
C GLY A 716 20.91 7.17 -3.40
N GLN A 717 20.16 6.17 -2.93
CA GLN A 717 20.23 5.61 -1.58
C GLN A 717 20.73 4.16 -1.62
N PRO A 718 21.39 3.65 -0.56
CA PRO A 718 21.74 2.24 -0.43
C PRO A 718 20.51 1.33 -0.58
N ARG A 719 20.71 0.10 -1.06
CA ARG A 719 19.61 -0.84 -1.34
C ARG A 719 18.85 -1.23 -0.07
N ASP A 720 19.55 -1.30 1.05
CA ASP A 720 19.11 -1.59 2.40
C ASP A 720 18.53 -0.36 3.14
N SER A 721 18.51 0.81 2.49
CA SER A 721 17.91 2.01 3.08
C SER A 721 16.41 1.80 3.31
N THR A 722 15.93 2.13 4.51
CA THR A 722 14.51 2.07 4.88
C THR A 722 13.63 2.82 3.90
N TYR A 723 14.09 3.95 3.34
CA TYR A 723 13.35 4.70 2.33
C TYR A 723 13.15 3.96 1.01
N ILE A 724 14.12 3.14 0.58
CA ILE A 724 14.00 2.34 -0.65
C ILE A 724 13.06 1.17 -0.42
N GLN A 725 13.17 0.54 0.75
CA GLN A 725 12.34 -0.60 1.12
C GLN A 725 10.87 -0.18 1.29
N ASP A 726 10.61 0.95 1.94
CA ASP A 726 9.26 1.50 2.13
C ASP A 726 8.58 1.84 0.78
N GLU A 727 9.30 2.53 -0.11
CA GLU A 727 8.78 2.90 -1.43
C GLU A 727 8.57 1.66 -2.32
N LEU A 728 9.46 0.67 -2.23
CA LEU A 728 9.35 -0.59 -2.96
C LEU A 728 8.18 -1.44 -2.46
N ALA A 729 7.98 -1.49 -1.14
CA ALA A 729 6.86 -2.19 -0.53
C ALA A 729 5.51 -1.56 -0.92
N GLU A 730 5.41 -0.23 -0.98
CA GLU A 730 4.21 0.45 -1.46
C GLU A 730 3.90 0.09 -2.92
N ILE A 731 4.92 0.05 -3.79
CA ILE A 731 4.75 -0.32 -5.20
C ILE A 731 4.28 -1.77 -5.33
N ILE A 732 4.89 -2.70 -4.58
CA ILE A 732 4.50 -4.12 -4.57
C ILE A 732 3.06 -4.26 -4.08
N ALA A 733 2.75 -3.64 -2.94
CA ALA A 733 1.43 -3.70 -2.34
C ALA A 733 0.34 -3.13 -3.25
N ASN A 734 0.54 -1.96 -3.85
CA ASN A 734 -0.44 -1.44 -4.80
C ASN A 734 -0.59 -2.39 -6.01
N HIS A 735 0.51 -2.97 -6.50
CA HIS A 735 0.45 -3.89 -7.63
C HIS A 735 -0.41 -5.14 -7.36
N GLU A 736 -0.21 -5.82 -6.22
CA GLU A 736 -1.00 -7.03 -5.93
C GLU A 736 -2.46 -6.72 -5.54
N TYR A 737 -2.75 -5.51 -5.03
CA TYR A 737 -4.12 -5.03 -4.80
C TYR A 737 -4.86 -4.92 -6.13
N GLU A 738 -4.24 -4.23 -7.08
CA GLU A 738 -4.82 -3.97 -8.39
C GLU A 738 -4.92 -5.25 -9.22
N GLN A 739 -3.97 -6.19 -9.10
CA GLN A 739 -4.08 -7.50 -9.75
C GLN A 739 -5.25 -8.34 -9.22
N LYS A 740 -5.56 -8.24 -7.92
CA LYS A 740 -6.72 -8.94 -7.32
C LYS A 740 -8.05 -8.36 -7.79
N MET A 741 -8.11 -7.05 -8.02
CA MET A 741 -9.33 -6.36 -8.50
C MET A 741 -9.51 -6.36 -10.02
N ILE A 742 -8.40 -6.44 -10.76
CA ILE A 742 -8.38 -6.48 -12.23
C ILE A 742 -7.64 -7.76 -12.66
N PRO A 743 -8.27 -8.95 -12.50
CA PRO A 743 -7.66 -10.19 -12.94
C PRO A 743 -7.57 -10.21 -14.47
N THR A 744 -6.38 -9.97 -14.98
CA THR A 744 -6.08 -9.95 -16.42
C THR A 744 -5.54 -11.31 -16.83
N THR A 745 -6.42 -12.29 -17.05
CA THR A 745 -6.01 -13.68 -17.27
C THR A 745 -5.50 -13.97 -18.68
N ASN A 746 -5.87 -13.13 -19.65
CA ASN A 746 -5.42 -13.23 -21.03
C ASN A 746 -5.24 -11.84 -21.67
N TYR A 747 -4.67 -11.81 -22.89
CA TYR A 747 -4.41 -10.57 -23.64
C TYR A 747 -5.67 -9.73 -23.86
N PHE A 748 -6.80 -10.37 -24.19
CA PHE A 748 -8.06 -9.68 -24.44
C PHE A 748 -8.67 -9.11 -23.17
N ASP A 749 -8.64 -9.87 -22.06
CA ASP A 749 -9.08 -9.40 -20.74
C ASP A 749 -8.29 -8.17 -20.29
N SER A 750 -6.99 -8.12 -20.60
CA SER A 750 -6.10 -6.99 -20.27
C SER A 750 -6.50 -5.69 -20.96
N TRP A 751 -6.95 -5.77 -22.21
CA TRP A 751 -7.46 -4.64 -22.97
C TRP A 751 -8.91 -4.30 -22.59
N LEU A 752 -9.74 -5.32 -22.35
CA LEU A 752 -11.11 -5.15 -21.93
C LEU A 752 -11.20 -4.50 -20.55
N ALA A 753 -10.23 -4.75 -19.67
CA ALA A 753 -10.10 -4.12 -18.35
C ALA A 753 -10.04 -2.60 -18.40
N CYS A 754 -9.55 -1.98 -19.48
CA CYS A 754 -9.60 -0.53 -19.67
C CYS A 754 -11.05 -0.01 -19.81
N PHE A 755 -11.99 -0.88 -20.18
CA PHE A 755 -13.39 -0.57 -20.45
C PHE A 755 -14.35 -1.21 -19.45
N THR A 756 -13.86 -1.77 -18.34
CA THR A 756 -14.69 -2.36 -17.29
C THR A 756 -15.16 -1.32 -16.26
N GLY A 757 -16.31 -1.61 -15.64
CA GLY A 757 -16.97 -0.74 -14.66
C GLY A 757 -18.03 0.18 -15.27
N GLY A 758 -18.70 0.96 -14.43
CA GLY A 758 -19.79 1.85 -14.84
C GLY A 758 -19.41 3.32 -14.82
N LEU A 759 -19.93 4.11 -15.77
CA LEU A 759 -19.75 5.57 -15.84
C LEU A 759 -20.16 6.32 -14.56
N ARG A 760 -21.06 5.72 -13.75
CA ARG A 760 -21.53 6.27 -12.48
C ARG A 760 -20.59 6.00 -11.31
N ASN A 761 -19.63 5.07 -11.43
CA ASN A 761 -18.62 4.80 -10.40
C ASN A 761 -17.37 5.66 -10.65
N PRO A 762 -17.02 6.59 -9.74
CA PRO A 762 -15.86 7.48 -9.85
C PRO A 762 -14.52 6.78 -10.04
N GLY A 763 -14.32 5.63 -9.38
CA GLY A 763 -13.05 4.88 -9.45
C GLY A 763 -12.93 3.93 -10.65
N SER A 764 -13.96 3.81 -11.50
CA SER A 764 -13.97 2.79 -12.57
C SER A 764 -12.92 3.01 -13.65
N ASN A 765 -12.36 1.90 -14.16
CA ASN A 765 -11.38 1.90 -15.25
C ASN A 765 -11.95 2.54 -16.52
N LEU A 766 -13.21 2.26 -16.87
CA LEU A 766 -13.88 2.90 -17.99
C LEU A 766 -13.87 4.43 -17.89
N ARG A 767 -14.14 4.98 -16.69
CA ARG A 767 -14.13 6.43 -16.48
C ARG A 767 -12.73 7.01 -16.55
N ARG A 768 -11.71 6.29 -16.05
CA ARG A 768 -10.29 6.69 -16.16
C ARG A 768 -9.80 6.68 -17.61
N THR A 769 -10.17 5.68 -18.40
CA THR A 769 -9.86 5.58 -19.83
C THR A 769 -10.55 6.68 -20.63
N ILE A 770 -11.83 6.95 -20.36
CA ILE A 770 -12.53 8.07 -20.97
C ILE A 770 -11.84 9.38 -20.58
N LEU A 771 -11.57 9.60 -19.29
CA LEU A 771 -10.89 10.81 -18.81
C LEU A 771 -9.54 11.04 -19.51
N GLY A 772 -8.68 10.01 -19.61
CA GLY A 772 -7.39 10.13 -20.27
C GLY A 772 -7.49 10.39 -21.77
N THR A 773 -8.35 9.62 -22.47
CA THR A 773 -8.56 9.77 -23.92
C THR A 773 -9.22 11.10 -24.28
N SER A 774 -10.22 11.55 -23.52
CA SER A 774 -10.87 12.84 -23.75
C SER A 774 -10.01 14.01 -23.29
N LEU A 775 -9.16 13.88 -22.27
CA LEU A 775 -8.23 14.96 -21.89
C LEU A 775 -7.22 15.24 -23.01
N GLN A 776 -6.69 14.18 -23.61
CA GLN A 776 -5.77 14.30 -24.74
C GLN A 776 -6.45 14.81 -26.01
N MET A 777 -7.71 14.44 -26.24
CA MET A 777 -8.56 15.07 -27.27
C MET A 777 -8.71 16.57 -27.00
N MET A 778 -9.03 16.97 -25.76
CA MET A 778 -9.21 18.38 -25.42
C MET A 778 -7.94 19.20 -25.63
N GLN A 779 -6.75 18.64 -25.37
CA GLN A 779 -5.48 19.29 -25.68
C GLN A 779 -5.35 19.60 -27.19
N GLN A 780 -5.81 18.70 -28.06
CA GLN A 780 -5.79 18.91 -29.51
C GLN A 780 -6.84 19.94 -29.95
N TRP A 781 -7.99 19.91 -29.31
CA TRP A 781 -9.11 20.82 -29.56
C TRP A 781 -8.84 22.26 -29.13
N THR A 782 -7.73 22.55 -28.44
CA THR A 782 -7.27 23.93 -28.24
C THR A 782 -6.81 24.61 -29.53
N GLY A 783 -6.72 23.88 -30.65
CA GLY A 783 -6.30 24.45 -31.94
C GLY A 783 -4.80 24.67 -32.08
N VAL A 784 -3.97 24.25 -31.13
CA VAL A 784 -2.55 24.62 -31.10
C VAL A 784 -1.75 24.08 -32.28
N ASN A 785 -2.11 22.88 -32.76
CA ASN A 785 -1.40 22.23 -33.86
C ASN A 785 -1.67 22.87 -35.21
N PHE A 786 -2.77 23.62 -35.35
CA PHE A 786 -2.98 24.46 -36.53
C PHE A 786 -1.86 25.50 -36.67
N ILE A 787 -1.48 26.16 -35.57
CA ILE A 787 -0.42 27.17 -35.57
C ILE A 787 0.95 26.53 -35.84
N PHE A 788 1.26 25.38 -35.24
CA PHE A 788 2.60 24.78 -35.38
C PHE A 788 2.82 24.03 -36.70
N TYR A 789 1.80 23.35 -37.26
CA TYR A 789 1.96 22.60 -38.51
C TYR A 789 1.73 23.42 -39.77
N PHE A 790 0.89 24.45 -39.68
CA PHE A 790 0.48 25.22 -40.83
C PHE A 790 0.75 26.71 -40.67
N GLY A 791 1.30 27.18 -39.55
CA GLY A 791 1.57 28.59 -39.30
C GLY A 791 2.37 29.24 -40.44
N THR A 792 3.47 28.63 -40.87
CA THR A 792 4.28 29.18 -41.98
C THR A 792 3.46 29.20 -43.25
N THR A 793 2.77 28.11 -43.60
CA THR A 793 1.92 28.09 -44.80
C THR A 793 0.73 29.05 -44.72
N PHE A 794 0.16 29.30 -43.54
CA PHE A 794 -0.93 30.24 -43.29
C PHE A 794 -0.44 31.68 -43.43
N PHE A 795 0.74 31.99 -42.88
CA PHE A 795 1.35 33.29 -43.05
C PHE A 795 1.83 33.50 -44.49
N VAL A 796 2.47 32.52 -45.15
CA VAL A 796 2.87 32.58 -46.58
C VAL A 796 1.66 32.75 -47.50
N SER A 797 0.63 31.90 -47.37
CA SER A 797 -0.55 31.91 -48.24
C SER A 797 -1.49 33.08 -47.92
N GLY A 798 -1.53 33.50 -46.65
CA GLY A 798 -2.32 34.66 -46.19
C GLY A 798 -1.86 35.99 -46.78
N HIS A 799 -0.59 36.11 -47.19
CA HIS A 799 -0.12 37.29 -47.93
C HIS A 799 -0.81 37.42 -49.31
N GLY A 800 -1.27 36.31 -49.93
CA GLY A 800 -2.09 36.36 -51.14
C GLY A 800 -3.54 36.75 -50.87
N ILE A 801 -4.14 36.24 -49.78
CA ILE A 801 -5.56 36.43 -49.45
C ILE A 801 -5.88 37.89 -49.09
N PHE A 802 -4.97 38.60 -48.41
CA PHE A 802 -5.17 40.02 -48.11
C PHE A 802 -4.99 40.92 -49.33
N ALA A 803 -4.14 40.53 -50.29
CA ALA A 803 -3.98 41.26 -51.55
C ALA A 803 -5.18 41.04 -52.51
N GLU A 804 -5.72 39.82 -52.56
CA GLU A 804 -6.78 39.44 -53.51
C GLU A 804 -8.18 39.96 -53.10
N ILE A 805 -8.50 39.96 -51.81
CA ILE A 805 -9.75 40.58 -51.30
C ILE A 805 -9.70 42.12 -51.45
N VAL A 806 -8.53 42.74 -51.31
CA VAL A 806 -8.34 44.17 -51.55
C VAL A 806 -8.41 44.50 -53.05
N CYS A 807 -7.85 43.68 -53.94
CA CYS A 807 -7.98 43.90 -55.39
C CYS A 807 -9.43 43.75 -55.88
N LEU A 808 -10.19 42.81 -55.33
CA LEU A 808 -11.59 42.57 -55.72
C LEU A 808 -12.58 43.55 -55.07
N SER A 809 -12.31 44.09 -53.88
CA SER A 809 -13.21 45.05 -53.22
C SER A 809 -12.90 46.52 -53.53
N SER A 810 -11.71 46.85 -54.07
CA SER A 810 -11.27 48.26 -54.25
C SER A 810 -11.34 48.78 -55.69
N GLY A 811 -11.57 47.92 -56.69
CA GLY A 811 -11.67 48.33 -58.10
C GLY A 811 -10.42 49.03 -58.66
N LYS A 812 -9.26 48.97 -57.99
CA LYS A 812 -8.00 49.57 -58.43
C LYS A 812 -7.07 48.48 -58.96
N GLN A 813 -6.70 48.58 -60.23
CA GLN A 813 -5.58 47.84 -60.80
C GLN A 813 -4.29 48.16 -60.02
N PRO A 814 -3.37 47.18 -59.86
CA PRO A 814 -2.06 47.46 -59.28
C PRO A 814 -1.32 48.44 -60.19
N ALA A 815 -0.69 49.46 -59.60
CA ALA A 815 0.14 50.40 -60.34
C ALA A 815 1.42 49.68 -60.84
N ASP A 816 1.76 49.90 -62.12
CA ASP A 816 2.99 49.46 -62.81
C ASP A 816 4.25 50.14 -62.24
N ASP A 817 4.54 49.85 -60.99
CA ASP A 817 5.77 50.22 -60.31
C ASP A 817 6.39 48.89 -59.89
N GLY A 818 7.53 48.56 -60.51
CA GLY A 818 8.28 47.31 -60.29
C GLY A 818 8.88 47.15 -58.88
N SER A 819 8.35 47.83 -57.87
CA SER A 819 8.55 47.47 -56.48
C SER A 819 7.61 46.31 -56.13
N GLN A 820 8.21 45.18 -55.73
CA GLN A 820 7.51 44.17 -54.94
C GLN A 820 6.83 44.88 -53.76
N GLN A 821 5.54 45.17 -53.87
CA GLN A 821 4.78 45.81 -52.80
C GLN A 821 4.46 44.74 -51.75
N SER A 822 5.51 44.29 -51.08
CA SER A 822 5.46 43.65 -49.78
C SER A 822 4.72 44.61 -48.85
N LEU A 823 3.44 44.33 -48.58
CA LEU A 823 2.72 44.93 -47.46
C LEU A 823 3.51 44.60 -46.19
N GLY A 824 4.40 45.52 -45.82
CA GLY A 824 5.55 45.35 -44.94
C GLY A 824 5.19 45.18 -43.47
N THR A 825 4.45 44.12 -43.15
CA THR A 825 4.14 43.78 -41.76
C THR A 825 4.86 42.53 -41.30
N ILE A 826 5.23 41.61 -42.21
CA ILE A 826 6.02 40.41 -41.91
C ILE A 826 6.97 40.11 -43.08
N SER A 827 8.25 40.39 -42.92
CA SER A 827 9.27 40.21 -43.97
C SER A 827 9.73 38.76 -44.17
N ASN A 828 9.43 37.84 -43.25
CA ASN A 828 9.74 36.42 -43.41
C ASN A 828 8.74 35.53 -42.62
N PRO A 829 7.91 34.72 -43.30
CA PRO A 829 6.98 33.79 -42.64
C PRO A 829 7.64 32.73 -41.76
N PHE A 830 8.86 32.30 -42.08
CA PHE A 830 9.66 31.41 -41.23
C PHE A 830 10.13 32.12 -39.96
N LEU A 831 10.39 33.44 -40.01
CA LEU A 831 10.66 34.25 -38.82
C LEU A 831 9.45 34.32 -37.88
N MET A 832 8.21 34.31 -38.40
CA MET A 832 7.01 34.24 -37.55
C MET A 832 6.85 32.89 -36.86
N SER A 833 7.16 31.79 -37.57
CA SER A 833 7.26 30.46 -36.97
C SER A 833 8.32 30.46 -35.86
N LEU A 834 9.46 31.14 -36.08
CA LEU A 834 10.51 31.28 -35.08
C LEU A 834 10.05 32.08 -33.85
N ILE A 835 9.34 33.20 -34.03
CA ILE A 835 8.83 34.02 -32.92
C ILE A 835 7.80 33.23 -32.09
N THR A 836 6.85 32.57 -32.74
CA THR A 836 5.81 31.80 -32.05
C THR A 836 6.37 30.59 -31.31
N THR A 837 7.36 29.90 -31.89
CA THR A 837 8.09 28.82 -31.18
C THR A 837 8.98 29.35 -30.06
N LEU A 838 9.58 30.54 -30.19
CA LEU A 838 10.33 31.18 -29.12
C LEU A 838 9.43 31.55 -27.93
N VAL A 839 8.26 32.13 -28.19
CA VAL A 839 7.26 32.40 -27.14
C VAL A 839 6.86 31.10 -26.43
N ASN A 840 6.65 30.03 -27.19
CA ASN A 840 6.35 28.71 -26.64
C ASN A 840 7.47 28.20 -25.70
N VAL A 841 8.73 28.26 -26.14
CA VAL A 841 9.89 27.87 -25.32
C VAL A 841 10.03 28.72 -24.07
N CYS A 842 9.94 30.05 -24.19
CA CYS A 842 10.14 30.95 -23.05
C CYS A 842 9.01 30.88 -22.02
N SER A 843 7.80 30.54 -22.44
CA SER A 843 6.64 30.43 -21.54
C SER A 843 6.52 29.07 -20.85
N THR A 844 7.01 27.99 -21.46
CA THR A 844 6.90 26.64 -20.89
C THR A 844 7.56 26.48 -19.51
N PRO A 845 8.75 27.06 -19.20
CA PRO A 845 9.36 26.96 -17.86
C PRO A 845 8.47 27.47 -16.72
N LEU A 846 7.56 28.41 -16.99
CA LEU A 846 6.59 28.87 -15.99
C LEU A 846 5.75 27.70 -15.47
N SER A 847 5.45 26.71 -16.33
CA SER A 847 4.70 25.51 -15.95
C SER A 847 5.38 24.69 -14.86
N PHE A 848 6.71 24.71 -14.75
CA PHE A 848 7.44 23.93 -13.74
C PHE A 848 7.10 24.41 -12.33
N TRP A 849 6.93 25.72 -12.18
CA TRP A 849 6.56 26.32 -10.91
C TRP A 849 5.05 26.29 -10.70
N THR A 850 4.25 26.65 -11.70
CA THR A 850 2.81 26.75 -11.55
C THR A 850 2.14 25.40 -11.29
N ILE A 851 2.65 24.30 -11.87
CA ILE A 851 2.05 22.97 -11.75
C ILE A 851 2.15 22.37 -10.35
N GLU A 852 3.23 22.69 -9.64
CA GLU A 852 3.41 22.28 -8.24
C GLU A 852 2.81 23.31 -7.28
N ARG A 853 2.77 24.59 -7.64
CA ARG A 853 2.19 25.62 -6.78
C ARG A 853 0.66 25.57 -6.75
N PHE A 854 0.01 25.56 -7.91
CA PHE A 854 -1.44 25.70 -8.03
C PHE A 854 -2.18 24.37 -8.21
N GLY A 855 -1.50 23.32 -8.67
CA GLY A 855 -2.13 22.03 -8.97
C GLY A 855 -2.60 21.90 -10.41
N ARG A 856 -2.94 20.67 -10.82
CA ARG A 856 -3.21 20.33 -12.23
C ARG A 856 -4.56 20.90 -12.69
N ARG A 857 -5.58 20.82 -11.82
CA ARG A 857 -6.95 21.19 -12.17
C ARG A 857 -7.13 22.71 -12.32
N PRO A 858 -6.70 23.56 -11.37
CA PRO A 858 -6.81 25.01 -11.53
C PRO A 858 -6.07 25.53 -12.76
N LEU A 859 -4.91 24.95 -13.10
CA LEU A 859 -4.15 25.36 -14.28
C LEU A 859 -4.89 25.11 -15.58
N LEU A 860 -5.51 23.94 -15.76
CA LEU A 860 -6.26 23.65 -16.96
C LEU A 860 -7.50 24.55 -17.08
N ILE A 861 -8.16 24.89 -15.97
CA ILE A 861 -9.31 25.81 -15.96
C ILE A 861 -8.87 27.22 -16.39
N TRP A 862 -7.89 27.80 -15.71
CA TRP A 862 -7.43 29.16 -16.00
C TRP A 862 -6.72 29.26 -17.36
N GLY A 863 -6.02 28.21 -17.75
CA GLY A 863 -5.41 28.07 -19.07
C GLY A 863 -6.44 28.08 -20.19
N ALA A 864 -7.53 27.32 -20.05
CA ALA A 864 -8.61 27.31 -21.03
C ALA A 864 -9.27 28.68 -21.14
N LEU A 865 -9.50 29.35 -19.99
CA LEU A 865 -10.03 30.71 -19.97
C LEU A 865 -9.11 31.73 -20.66
N GLY A 866 -7.80 31.64 -20.45
CA GLY A 866 -6.84 32.50 -21.14
C GLY A 866 -6.84 32.27 -22.65
N MET A 867 -6.81 31.01 -23.08
CA MET A 867 -6.84 30.64 -24.50
C MET A 867 -8.14 31.07 -25.18
N LEU A 868 -9.30 30.77 -24.59
CA LEU A 868 -10.59 31.12 -25.20
C LEU A 868 -10.73 32.62 -25.41
N ILE A 869 -10.32 33.45 -24.45
CA ILE A 869 -10.38 34.92 -24.59
C ILE A 869 -9.48 35.37 -25.75
N CYS A 870 -8.26 34.84 -25.84
CA CYS A 870 -7.32 35.22 -26.88
C CYS A 870 -7.80 34.80 -28.28
N GLU A 871 -8.35 33.60 -28.42
CA GLU A 871 -8.83 33.08 -29.71
C GLU A 871 -10.06 33.82 -30.22
N PHE A 872 -11.03 34.13 -29.36
CA PHE A 872 -12.16 34.98 -29.75
C PHE A 872 -11.71 36.38 -30.16
N ILE A 873 -10.75 36.97 -29.45
CA ILE A 873 -10.18 38.27 -29.84
C ILE A 873 -9.49 38.17 -31.21
N CYS A 874 -8.69 37.12 -31.46
CA CYS A 874 -8.05 36.90 -32.76
C CYS A 874 -9.07 36.75 -33.88
N ALA A 875 -10.16 36.01 -33.65
CA ALA A 875 -11.24 35.83 -34.62
C ALA A 875 -11.96 37.16 -34.92
N ILE A 876 -12.30 37.93 -33.88
CA ILE A 876 -12.99 39.23 -34.01
C ILE A 876 -12.10 40.23 -34.76
N ILE A 877 -10.81 40.34 -34.39
CA ILE A 877 -9.86 41.22 -35.08
C ILE A 877 -9.74 40.82 -36.55
N GLY A 878 -9.58 39.52 -36.83
CA GLY A 878 -9.43 39.01 -38.18
C GLY A 878 -10.64 39.26 -39.08
N VAL A 879 -11.86 39.27 -38.53
CA VAL A 879 -13.10 39.54 -39.29
C VAL A 879 -13.42 41.02 -39.41
N THR A 880 -13.12 41.83 -38.39
CA THR A 880 -13.50 43.25 -38.36
C THR A 880 -12.47 44.19 -38.96
N ARG A 881 -11.18 43.89 -38.79
CA ARG A 881 -10.06 44.77 -39.17
C ARG A 881 -8.85 44.02 -39.76
N GLY A 882 -9.06 42.85 -40.37
CA GLY A 882 -7.95 42.01 -40.86
C GLY A 882 -7.01 42.68 -41.87
N SER A 883 -7.45 43.71 -42.59
CA SER A 883 -6.63 44.46 -43.56
C SER A 883 -5.77 45.57 -42.96
N ASP A 884 -5.99 45.92 -41.68
CA ASP A 884 -5.27 46.99 -40.98
C ASP A 884 -3.95 46.45 -40.39
N PRO A 885 -2.78 46.96 -40.79
CA PRO A 885 -1.49 46.48 -40.28
C PRO A 885 -1.36 46.52 -38.76
N ALA A 886 -2.00 47.49 -38.09
CA ALA A 886 -2.01 47.58 -36.64
C ALA A 886 -2.86 46.46 -36.00
N ALA A 887 -3.99 46.12 -36.64
CA ALA A 887 -4.87 45.04 -36.21
C ALA A 887 -4.22 43.67 -36.43
N VAL A 888 -3.49 43.45 -37.54
CA VAL A 888 -2.72 42.22 -37.79
C VAL A 888 -1.62 42.04 -36.73
N LYS A 889 -0.90 43.11 -36.37
CA LYS A 889 0.08 43.06 -35.26
C LYS A 889 -0.57 42.72 -33.91
N ALA A 890 -1.76 43.28 -33.64
CA ALA A 890 -2.53 42.96 -32.44
C ALA A 890 -2.97 41.49 -32.45
N GLN A 891 -3.47 40.97 -33.58
CA GLN A 891 -3.84 39.55 -33.74
C GLN A 891 -2.63 38.64 -33.47
N ILE A 892 -1.46 38.94 -34.03
CA ILE A 892 -0.22 38.20 -33.77
C ILE A 892 0.15 38.23 -32.28
N SER A 893 0.02 39.38 -31.63
CA SER A 893 0.30 39.52 -30.20
C SER A 893 -0.63 38.62 -29.36
N PHE A 894 -1.92 38.58 -29.70
CA PHE A 894 -2.88 37.69 -29.03
C PHE A 894 -2.63 36.20 -29.34
N ILE A 895 -2.15 35.85 -30.54
CA ILE A 895 -1.68 34.48 -30.83
C ILE A 895 -0.50 34.12 -29.92
N CYS A 896 0.45 35.03 -29.70
CA CYS A 896 1.56 34.81 -28.78
C CYS A 896 1.08 34.65 -27.32
N ILE A 897 0.11 35.44 -26.87
CA ILE A 897 -0.48 35.30 -25.53
C ILE A 897 -1.26 33.99 -25.40
N TYR A 898 -1.99 33.58 -26.45
CA TYR A 898 -2.63 32.28 -26.54
C TYR A 898 -1.61 31.13 -26.38
N ILE A 899 -0.50 31.18 -27.12
CA ILE A 899 0.59 30.20 -27.01
C ILE A 899 1.16 30.21 -25.60
N PHE A 900 1.35 31.38 -24.99
CA PHE A 900 1.82 31.49 -23.62
C PHE A 900 0.89 30.76 -22.63
N PHE A 901 -0.43 30.94 -22.75
CA PHE A 901 -1.39 30.21 -21.91
C PHE A 901 -1.32 28.71 -22.17
N PHE A 902 -1.31 28.28 -23.44
CA PHE A 902 -1.21 26.87 -23.78
C PHE A 902 0.06 26.24 -23.19
N ALA A 903 1.22 26.84 -23.44
CA ALA A 903 2.54 26.33 -23.06
C ALA A 903 2.75 26.28 -21.55
N SER A 904 2.18 27.24 -20.81
CA SER A 904 2.28 27.29 -19.35
C SER A 904 1.22 26.44 -18.62
N THR A 905 0.20 25.91 -19.33
CA THR A 905 -0.92 25.16 -18.74
C THR A 905 -1.26 23.85 -19.47
N TRP A 906 -2.02 23.88 -20.58
CA TRP A 906 -2.56 22.69 -21.27
C TRP A 906 -1.52 21.83 -21.98
N GLY A 907 -0.45 22.45 -22.48
CA GLY A 907 0.69 21.73 -23.06
C GLY A 907 1.24 20.70 -22.07
N PRO A 908 1.80 21.12 -20.93
CA PRO A 908 2.33 20.19 -19.93
C PRO A 908 1.23 19.48 -19.13
N GLY A 909 0.16 20.17 -18.77
CA GLY A 909 -0.86 19.67 -17.84
C GLY A 909 -1.57 18.40 -18.33
N ALA A 910 -1.89 18.31 -19.63
CA ALA A 910 -2.54 17.11 -20.17
C ALA A 910 -1.62 15.87 -20.12
N TRP A 911 -0.34 16.03 -20.45
CA TRP A 911 0.65 14.94 -20.38
C TRP A 911 0.92 14.49 -18.95
N VAL A 912 1.01 15.43 -18.01
CA VAL A 912 1.18 15.14 -16.57
C VAL A 912 0.00 14.35 -16.03
N SER A 913 -1.23 14.81 -16.31
CA SER A 913 -2.43 14.14 -15.80
C SER A 913 -2.58 12.71 -16.32
N ILE A 914 -2.34 12.43 -17.61
CA ILE A 914 -2.46 11.04 -18.11
C ILE A 914 -1.42 10.10 -17.50
N GLY A 915 -0.26 10.61 -17.09
CA GLY A 915 0.77 9.81 -16.42
C GLY A 915 0.44 9.48 -14.96
N GLU A 916 -0.56 10.14 -14.37
CA GLU A 916 -0.90 10.06 -12.95
C GLU A 916 -2.23 9.32 -12.65
N ILE A 917 -3.19 9.24 -13.60
CA ILE A 917 -4.57 8.78 -13.33
C ILE A 917 -4.83 7.27 -13.51
N PHE A 918 -3.90 6.51 -14.08
CA PHE A 918 -4.11 5.09 -14.40
C PHE A 918 -3.45 4.14 -13.37
N PRO A 919 -4.16 3.09 -12.92
CA PRO A 919 -3.61 2.07 -12.02
C PRO A 919 -2.65 1.12 -12.74
N LEU A 920 -1.71 0.48 -12.03
CA LEU A 920 -0.54 -0.20 -12.61
C LEU A 920 -0.86 -1.32 -13.63
N PRO A 921 -1.88 -2.19 -13.47
CA PRO A 921 -2.19 -3.26 -14.43
C PRO A 921 -2.51 -2.74 -15.83
N ILE A 922 -3.32 -1.68 -15.91
CA ILE A 922 -3.79 -1.09 -17.18
C ILE A 922 -3.00 0.15 -17.58
N ARG A 923 -2.03 0.61 -16.77
CA ARG A 923 -1.33 1.91 -16.96
C ARG A 923 -0.73 2.08 -18.35
N SER A 924 0.03 1.10 -18.83
CA SER A 924 0.64 1.13 -20.17
C SER A 924 -0.39 1.24 -21.29
N ARG A 925 -1.48 0.46 -21.20
CA ARG A 925 -2.59 0.47 -22.17
C ARG A 925 -3.44 1.74 -22.09
N GLY A 926 -3.72 2.23 -20.88
CA GLY A 926 -4.46 3.47 -20.65
C GLY A 926 -3.72 4.69 -21.17
N VAL A 927 -2.41 4.78 -20.90
CA VAL A 927 -1.52 5.81 -21.48
C VAL A 927 -1.42 5.65 -23.00
N ALA A 928 -1.27 4.43 -23.52
CA ALA A 928 -1.27 4.16 -24.96
C ALA A 928 -2.57 4.61 -25.64
N LEU A 929 -3.73 4.29 -25.08
CA LEU A 929 -5.04 4.73 -25.57
C LEU A 929 -5.18 6.25 -25.53
N SER A 930 -4.73 6.89 -24.45
CA SER A 930 -4.79 8.34 -24.30
C SER A 930 -3.88 9.04 -25.32
N THR A 931 -2.66 8.54 -25.50
CA THR A 931 -1.72 9.04 -26.51
C THR A 931 -2.23 8.75 -27.92
N ALA A 932 -2.80 7.58 -28.18
CA ALA A 932 -3.44 7.28 -29.45
C ALA A 932 -4.61 8.25 -29.71
N SER A 933 -5.44 8.57 -28.71
CA SER A 933 -6.47 9.60 -28.84
C SER A 933 -5.88 10.97 -29.21
N ASN A 934 -4.78 11.38 -28.56
CA ASN A 934 -4.05 12.60 -28.95
C ASN A 934 -3.70 12.58 -30.44
N TRP A 935 -3.10 11.49 -30.91
CA TRP A 935 -2.64 11.33 -32.29
C TRP A 935 -3.76 11.17 -33.31
N LEU A 936 -4.87 10.55 -32.93
CA LEU A 936 -6.08 10.45 -33.75
C LEU A 936 -6.65 11.84 -33.99
N TRP A 937 -6.83 12.63 -32.93
CA TRP A 937 -7.35 14.00 -33.05
C TRP A 937 -6.37 14.93 -33.73
N ASN A 938 -5.06 14.76 -33.49
CA ASN A 938 -4.02 15.45 -34.23
C ASN A 938 -4.10 15.12 -35.73
N CYS A 939 -4.28 13.84 -36.09
CA CYS A 939 -4.46 13.39 -37.48
C CYS A 939 -5.71 14.03 -38.09
N ILE A 940 -6.87 13.94 -37.43
CA ILE A 940 -8.12 14.53 -37.90
C ILE A 940 -7.96 16.04 -38.13
N ILE A 941 -7.44 16.78 -37.14
CA ILE A 941 -7.23 18.23 -37.24
C ILE A 941 -6.25 18.54 -38.37
N THR A 942 -5.16 17.80 -38.48
CA THR A 942 -4.16 17.98 -39.55
C THR A 942 -4.74 17.69 -40.93
N VAL A 943 -5.64 16.71 -41.03
CA VAL A 943 -6.32 16.40 -42.29
C VAL A 943 -7.25 17.53 -42.69
N ILE A 944 -8.14 17.97 -41.79
CA ILE A 944 -9.21 18.94 -42.10
C ILE A 944 -8.69 20.38 -42.23
N THR A 945 -7.63 20.74 -41.51
CA THR A 945 -7.18 22.14 -41.38
C THR A 945 -6.78 22.77 -42.73
N PRO A 946 -6.00 22.10 -43.61
CA PRO A 946 -5.75 22.59 -44.96
C PRO A 946 -7.04 22.83 -45.74
N TYR A 947 -8.05 21.96 -45.65
CA TYR A 947 -9.33 22.16 -46.35
C TYR A 947 -10.18 23.28 -45.74
N MET A 948 -10.08 23.52 -44.43
CA MET A 948 -10.78 24.61 -43.75
C MET A 948 -10.23 25.98 -44.15
N VAL A 949 -8.92 26.05 -44.35
CA VAL A 949 -8.18 27.31 -44.54
C VAL A 949 -7.88 27.60 -46.02
N SER A 950 -7.79 26.58 -46.87
CA SER A 950 -7.50 26.76 -48.28
C SER A 950 -8.62 27.49 -49.03
N THR A 951 -8.20 28.27 -50.03
CA THR A 951 -9.07 29.12 -50.84
C THR A 951 -9.98 28.33 -51.78
N ASP A 952 -9.59 27.11 -52.16
CA ASP A 952 -10.34 26.22 -53.04
C ASP A 952 -11.47 25.44 -52.34
N LYS A 953 -11.54 25.52 -51.00
CA LYS A 953 -12.46 24.73 -50.17
C LYS A 953 -13.19 25.60 -49.13
N GLY A 954 -12.83 25.50 -47.86
CA GLY A 954 -13.55 26.11 -46.74
C GLY A 954 -13.33 27.61 -46.60
N ASN A 955 -12.19 28.13 -47.06
CA ASN A 955 -11.83 29.55 -47.06
C ASN A 955 -12.18 30.32 -45.76
N LEU A 956 -11.95 29.68 -44.61
CA LEU A 956 -12.31 30.27 -43.31
C LEU A 956 -11.34 31.38 -42.87
N GLY A 957 -10.08 31.38 -43.36
CA GLY A 957 -9.07 32.35 -42.95
C GLY A 957 -8.99 32.50 -41.42
N SER A 958 -9.02 33.73 -40.91
CA SER A 958 -9.03 34.01 -39.47
C SER A 958 -10.31 33.58 -38.73
N ARG A 959 -11.41 33.25 -39.43
CA ARG A 959 -12.65 32.75 -38.78
C ARG A 959 -12.45 31.37 -38.14
N VAL A 960 -11.38 30.65 -38.51
CA VAL A 960 -11.01 29.38 -37.89
C VAL A 960 -10.85 29.50 -36.36
N PHE A 961 -10.43 30.66 -35.87
CA PHE A 961 -10.30 30.92 -34.43
C PHE A 961 -11.64 30.99 -33.68
N PHE A 962 -12.79 31.20 -34.36
CA PHE A 962 -14.09 31.01 -33.71
C PHE A 962 -14.38 29.54 -33.39
N ILE A 963 -13.89 28.62 -34.23
CA ILE A 963 -14.03 27.19 -34.02
C ILE A 963 -13.16 26.78 -32.83
N TRP A 964 -11.87 27.18 -32.84
CA TRP A 964 -10.94 26.89 -31.75
C TRP A 964 -11.34 27.54 -30.42
N GLY A 965 -11.79 28.80 -30.44
CA GLY A 965 -12.32 29.47 -29.26
C GLY A 965 -13.54 28.75 -28.68
N SER A 966 -14.44 28.24 -29.53
CA SER A 966 -15.62 27.48 -29.10
C SER A 966 -15.24 26.12 -28.50
N THR A 967 -14.25 25.43 -29.06
CA THR A 967 -13.75 24.18 -28.48
C THR A 967 -12.97 24.44 -27.19
N CYS A 968 -12.32 25.60 -27.02
CA CYS A 968 -11.74 26.02 -25.74
C CYS A 968 -12.79 26.29 -24.65
N ILE A 969 -14.01 26.71 -24.98
CA ILE A 969 -15.13 26.75 -24.03
C ILE A 969 -15.45 25.34 -23.52
N LEU A 970 -15.49 24.34 -24.42
CA LEU A 970 -15.68 22.94 -24.03
C LEU A 970 -14.53 22.47 -23.13
N CYS A 971 -13.29 22.85 -23.44
CA CYS A 971 -12.12 22.56 -22.62
C CYS A 971 -12.23 23.15 -21.20
N PHE A 972 -12.75 24.37 -21.07
CA PHE A 972 -12.98 25.03 -19.77
C PHE A 972 -13.98 24.25 -18.91
N PHE A 973 -15.15 23.92 -19.45
CA PHE A 973 -16.15 23.13 -18.71
C PHE A 973 -15.67 21.71 -18.41
N TYR A 974 -14.96 21.08 -19.37
CA TYR A 974 -14.33 19.78 -19.17
C TYR A 974 -13.36 19.80 -17.99
N ALA A 975 -12.44 20.78 -17.96
CA ALA A 975 -11.47 20.94 -16.88
C ALA A 975 -12.16 21.20 -15.52
N TYR A 976 -13.27 21.92 -15.52
CA TYR A 976 -14.00 22.20 -14.28
C TYR A 976 -14.71 20.96 -13.70
N PHE A 977 -15.39 20.16 -14.54
CA PHE A 977 -16.27 19.07 -14.10
C PHE A 977 -15.61 17.69 -14.07
N LEU A 978 -14.60 17.42 -14.90
CA LEU A 978 -14.10 16.06 -15.13
C LEU A 978 -12.65 15.84 -14.68
N VAL A 979 -11.82 16.89 -14.63
CA VAL A 979 -10.41 16.78 -14.23
C VAL A 979 -10.27 16.69 -12.71
N TRP A 980 -9.43 15.75 -12.26
CA TRP A 980 -9.10 15.50 -10.85
C TRP A 980 -7.82 16.24 -10.45
N GLU A 981 -7.76 16.66 -9.20
CA GLU A 981 -6.53 17.22 -8.60
C GLU A 981 -5.65 16.11 -8.04
N THR A 982 -4.44 15.97 -8.58
CA THR A 982 -3.48 14.89 -8.27
C THR A 982 -2.18 15.41 -7.64
N LYS A 983 -2.06 16.73 -7.45
CA LYS A 983 -0.85 17.38 -6.93
C LYS A 983 -0.39 16.79 -5.60
N GLY A 984 0.89 16.43 -5.53
CA GLY A 984 1.56 16.02 -4.30
C GLY A 984 1.25 14.58 -3.84
N LEU A 985 0.43 13.85 -4.59
CA LEU A 985 0.06 12.46 -4.30
C LEU A 985 1.03 11.47 -4.97
N THR A 986 1.31 10.34 -4.31
CA THR A 986 1.91 9.18 -4.99
C THR A 986 0.94 8.65 -6.06
N LEU A 987 1.44 7.85 -7.02
CA LEU A 987 0.54 7.30 -8.06
C LEU A 987 -0.53 6.42 -7.41
N GLU A 988 -0.11 5.68 -6.40
CA GLU A 988 -0.93 4.82 -5.56
C GLU A 988 -1.99 5.65 -4.82
N GLN A 989 -1.62 6.78 -4.21
CA GLN A 989 -2.57 7.70 -3.55
C GLN A 989 -3.60 8.32 -4.51
N VAL A 990 -3.24 8.58 -5.77
CA VAL A 990 -4.20 9.05 -6.79
C VAL A 990 -5.26 7.99 -7.05
N ASP A 991 -4.85 6.71 -7.12
CA ASP A 991 -5.77 5.60 -7.32
C ASP A 991 -6.79 5.53 -6.18
N ARG A 992 -6.35 5.66 -4.93
CA ARG A 992 -7.22 5.70 -3.74
C ARG A 992 -8.15 6.89 -3.69
N MET A 993 -7.66 8.10 -3.98
CA MET A 993 -8.48 9.30 -4.01
C MET A 993 -9.67 9.17 -4.99
N MET A 994 -9.42 8.60 -6.17
CA MET A 994 -10.46 8.42 -7.19
C MET A 994 -11.50 7.36 -6.80
N GLU A 995 -11.18 6.46 -5.87
CA GLU A 995 -12.11 5.47 -5.31
C GLU A 995 -12.99 6.04 -4.20
N GLU A 996 -12.42 6.86 -3.30
CA GLU A 996 -13.12 7.39 -2.13
C GLU A 996 -13.98 8.63 -2.43
N VAL A 997 -13.52 9.48 -3.34
CA VAL A 997 -14.17 10.77 -3.60
C VAL A 997 -15.24 10.63 -4.68
N ARG A 998 -16.46 11.10 -4.39
CA ARG A 998 -17.60 10.96 -5.31
C ARG A 998 -17.51 11.83 -6.57
N ASN A 999 -16.88 13.00 -6.51
CA ASN A 999 -16.78 13.90 -7.66
C ASN A 999 -15.42 14.64 -7.77
N PRO A 1000 -14.97 15.00 -8.99
CA PRO A 1000 -13.66 15.65 -9.19
C PRO A 1000 -13.58 17.03 -8.53
N ILE A 1001 -14.73 17.68 -8.30
CA ILE A 1001 -14.80 19.01 -7.72
C ILE A 1001 -14.22 19.04 -6.29
N LYS A 1002 -14.47 17.98 -5.52
CA LYS A 1002 -14.03 17.85 -4.12
C LYS A 1002 -12.65 17.20 -3.96
N SER A 1003 -12.02 16.76 -5.05
CA SER A 1003 -10.76 15.99 -4.96
C SER A 1003 -9.62 16.77 -4.29
N ALA A 1004 -9.57 18.10 -4.44
CA ALA A 1004 -8.54 18.93 -3.83
C ALA A 1004 -8.60 19.00 -2.29
N ALA A 1005 -9.74 18.63 -1.68
CA ALA A 1005 -9.91 18.58 -0.23
C ALA A 1005 -9.50 17.22 0.38
N TRP A 1006 -9.31 16.20 -0.44
CA TRP A 1006 -8.90 14.88 0.00
C TRP A 1006 -7.44 14.90 0.46
N LYS A 1007 -7.15 14.21 1.57
CA LYS A 1007 -5.81 14.09 2.13
C LYS A 1007 -5.47 12.62 2.33
N PRO A 1008 -4.23 12.20 2.03
CA PRO A 1008 -3.77 10.85 2.33
C PRO A 1008 -3.93 10.54 3.82
N HIS A 1009 -4.57 9.43 4.12
CA HIS A 1009 -4.82 8.96 5.48
C HIS A 1009 -4.28 7.55 5.75
N SER A 1010 -4.01 6.75 4.71
CA SER A 1010 -3.38 5.43 4.77
C SER A 1010 -2.44 5.17 3.56
N THR A 1011 -1.68 4.06 3.58
CA THR A 1011 -0.80 3.61 2.47
C THR A 1011 -1.30 2.28 1.88
N PHE A 1012 -0.94 1.92 0.65
CA PHE A 1012 -1.30 0.60 0.09
C PHE A 1012 -0.53 -0.52 0.76
N ALA A 1013 0.74 -0.31 1.12
CA ALA A 1013 1.49 -1.26 1.95
C ALA A 1013 0.80 -1.49 3.30
N ALA A 1014 0.22 -0.45 3.92
CA ALA A 1014 -0.55 -0.59 5.15
C ALA A 1014 -1.93 -1.24 4.96
N ASP A 1015 -2.62 -0.96 3.84
CA ASP A 1015 -3.99 -1.47 3.60
C ASP A 1015 -4.03 -2.84 2.92
N MET A 1016 -3.02 -3.19 2.12
CA MET A 1016 -2.88 -4.52 1.54
C MET A 1016 -2.25 -5.51 2.47
N ASP A 1017 -1.34 -5.02 3.32
CA ASP A 1017 -0.27 -5.75 4.00
C ASP A 1017 -0.05 -7.11 3.39
N LEU A 1018 0.94 -7.23 2.48
CA LEU A 1018 1.54 -8.49 2.00
C LEU A 1018 1.29 -9.59 3.02
N ASN A 1019 0.16 -10.28 2.84
CA ASN A 1019 -0.43 -10.99 3.95
C ASN A 1019 0.46 -12.21 4.19
N LYS A 1020 1.11 -12.25 5.36
CA LYS A 1020 1.64 -13.48 5.96
C LYS A 1020 2.85 -14.19 5.34
N SER A 1021 3.46 -13.77 4.22
CA SER A 1021 4.61 -14.48 3.66
C SER A 1021 5.65 -13.55 3.07
N GLY A 1022 6.91 -13.64 3.52
CA GLY A 1022 8.06 -13.06 2.82
C GLY A 1022 8.36 -13.73 1.47
N LYS A 1023 7.35 -14.00 0.63
CA LYS A 1023 7.49 -14.46 -0.76
C LYS A 1023 6.38 -13.86 -1.65
N PRO A 1024 6.71 -13.44 -2.90
CA PRO A 1024 5.75 -12.95 -3.89
C PRO A 1024 4.81 -14.07 -4.40
N PRO A 1025 3.62 -13.76 -4.95
CA PRO A 1025 2.68 -14.75 -5.46
C PRO A 1025 3.22 -15.52 -6.68
N LEU A 1026 2.95 -16.83 -6.70
CA LEU A 1026 3.47 -17.87 -7.60
C LEU A 1026 3.23 -17.71 -9.11
N GLU A 1027 4.10 -18.42 -9.84
CA GLU A 1027 3.99 -18.81 -11.26
C GLU A 1027 2.55 -19.07 -11.72
N THR A 1028 2.16 -18.35 -12.76
CA THR A 1028 1.08 -18.78 -13.65
C THR A 1028 1.62 -19.86 -14.57
N HIS A 1029 0.96 -21.03 -14.57
CA HIS A 1029 1.01 -21.95 -15.70
C HIS A 1029 0.45 -21.23 -16.93
N VAL A 1030 1.31 -20.55 -17.68
CA VAL A 1030 1.10 -20.30 -19.10
C VAL A 1030 1.25 -21.65 -19.78
N LYS A 1031 0.12 -22.24 -20.21
CA LYS A 1031 0.16 -23.30 -21.22
C LYS A 1031 0.72 -22.69 -22.49
N VAL A 1032 2.02 -22.86 -22.71
CA VAL A 1032 2.62 -22.70 -24.03
C VAL A 1032 2.10 -23.85 -24.88
N GLN A 1033 1.18 -23.54 -25.80
CA GLN A 1033 0.92 -24.42 -26.93
C GLN A 1033 2.20 -24.49 -27.77
N PRO A 1034 2.67 -25.69 -28.15
CA PRO A 1034 3.74 -25.79 -29.13
C PRO A 1034 3.15 -25.46 -30.50
N GLU A 1035 3.37 -24.23 -31.00
CA GLU A 1035 3.15 -23.95 -32.40
C GLU A 1035 4.18 -24.71 -33.24
N LEU A 1036 3.64 -25.52 -34.15
CA LEU A 1036 4.30 -26.02 -35.34
C LEU A 1036 5.07 -24.89 -36.04
N ASN A 1037 6.34 -25.12 -36.35
CA ASN A 1037 6.78 -25.05 -37.74
C ASN A 1037 8.02 -25.92 -37.97
N ALA A 1038 7.87 -26.82 -38.94
CA ALA A 1038 8.84 -27.79 -39.40
C ALA A 1038 9.97 -27.13 -40.23
N SER A 1039 11.17 -27.71 -40.18
CA SER A 1039 11.88 -28.34 -41.32
C SER A 1039 13.20 -27.55 -41.58
N ILE A 1040 14.41 -28.06 -41.86
CA ILE A 1040 15.02 -29.30 -42.42
C ILE A 1040 16.50 -29.27 -41.92
N VAL A 1041 17.21 -30.34 -41.50
CA VAL A 1041 18.11 -31.25 -42.28
C VAL A 1041 18.79 -32.24 -41.29
N PRO A 1042 19.06 -33.52 -41.65
CA PRO A 1042 19.46 -34.59 -40.72
C PRO A 1042 20.94 -35.05 -40.78
N GLY A 1043 21.39 -35.72 -39.71
CA GLY A 1043 22.60 -36.57 -39.63
C GLY A 1043 23.87 -35.82 -39.19
N THR A 1044 24.79 -36.35 -38.38
CA THR A 1044 25.19 -37.74 -38.08
C THR A 1044 26.20 -37.74 -36.90
N HIS A 1045 26.42 -38.92 -36.29
CA HIS A 1045 27.62 -39.37 -35.56
C HIS A 1045 27.90 -38.94 -34.09
N ALA A 1046 27.75 -39.92 -33.18
CA ALA A 1046 28.67 -40.22 -32.07
C ALA A 1046 30.01 -40.78 -32.63
N PRO A 1047 31.11 -41.08 -31.87
CA PRO A 1047 31.20 -41.34 -30.42
C PRO A 1047 32.54 -40.98 -29.68
N HIS A 1048 32.62 -41.35 -28.37
CA HIS A 1048 33.82 -41.65 -27.53
C HIS A 1048 34.78 -40.49 -27.21
N GLN A 1049 35.56 -40.39 -26.13
CA GLN A 1049 36.12 -41.23 -25.04
C GLN A 1049 36.78 -40.22 -24.04
N ASP A 1050 36.83 -40.33 -22.71
CA ASP A 1050 37.71 -41.13 -21.82
C ASP A 1050 37.37 -40.73 -20.35
N GLU A 1051 37.06 -41.66 -19.44
CA GLU A 1051 37.93 -42.22 -18.36
C GLU A 1051 38.67 -41.16 -17.50
N VAL A 1052 38.61 -41.13 -16.16
CA VAL A 1052 39.02 -42.10 -15.11
C VAL A 1052 38.38 -41.63 -13.77
N ALA A 1053 37.49 -42.35 -13.07
CA ALA A 1053 37.61 -43.50 -12.15
C ALA A 1053 38.13 -43.22 -10.70
N LEU A 1054 37.26 -43.53 -9.71
CA LEU A 1054 37.48 -44.12 -8.37
C LEU A 1054 38.24 -43.26 -7.30
N ALA A 1055 37.95 -43.28 -5.99
CA ALA A 1055 37.28 -44.26 -5.12
C ALA A 1055 36.74 -43.62 -3.81
N VAL A 1056 35.85 -44.37 -3.17
CA VAL A 1056 35.27 -44.20 -1.82
C VAL A 1056 36.24 -44.72 -0.74
N ASN A 1057 36.43 -44.00 0.38
CA ASN A 1057 36.25 -44.56 1.73
C ASN A 1057 36.34 -43.49 2.86
N PRO A 1058 35.70 -43.73 4.03
CA PRO A 1058 35.45 -42.77 5.09
C PRO A 1058 36.38 -42.90 6.31
N ALA A 1059 36.09 -42.05 7.30
CA ALA A 1059 36.43 -42.11 8.73
C ALA A 1059 37.66 -41.32 9.20
N GLY A 1060 37.46 -40.60 10.32
CA GLY A 1060 38.49 -40.45 11.34
C GLY A 1060 38.90 -39.02 11.71
N ALA A 1061 38.23 -38.47 12.72
CA ALA A 1061 38.80 -37.85 13.92
C ALA A 1061 39.80 -36.67 13.84
N ASN A 1062 39.42 -35.65 14.61
CA ASN A 1062 40.23 -34.83 15.53
C ASN A 1062 41.15 -33.68 15.01
N GLN A 1063 40.85 -32.51 15.61
CA GLN A 1063 41.73 -31.42 16.05
C GLN A 1063 42.45 -30.59 14.97
N VAL A 1064 42.02 -29.34 14.78
CA VAL A 1064 42.47 -28.15 15.53
C VAL A 1064 41.32 -27.16 15.67
#